data_AF-A0A1F2QCC0-F1
#
_entry.id   AF-A0A1F2QCC0-F1
#
_cell.length_a   1.000
_cell.length_b   1.000
_cell.length_c   1.000
_cell.angle_alpha   90.00
_cell.angle_beta   90.00
_cell.angle_gamma   90.00
#
_symmetry.space_group_name_H-M   'P 1'
#
loop_
_entity.id
_entity.type
_entity.pdbx_description
1 polymer ?
#
loop_
_entity_poly.entity_id
_entity_poly.type
_entity_poly.pdbx_seq_one_letter_code
_entity_poly.pdbx_strand_id
1 'polypeptide(L)'
;MTATSDCGSTDIDTSTIVVGGGGGGNLTITPTPATVDPGAQVTFTFSPGVSRSGDQVSFNFGDGTPTQAVTYMSIFCSPTSPCDSITHTYPQAGTYTVTAGGTAGGLSVSGSTTVTVQNTCALPSAPMAAFTWLPSVVRVGEVVQFRDASTGGPTSWSWSFGGPGVAGSTSVQTFATPLAGLTVTPNDATPSAGQQVTFTFSPGVSVASDSVTFNFGDGSATQAVTYLPNFCSIASPCDTIGHTFSQAGTYTVTASGRAGGTAGLSGTTQVVVSGGGSTFTITANPSSAAVGQNVIFTLAPTVSQSGDTITVSFGDGQQYTVGYPCTLGACGAVHAYANAGIYTVSASGTAGGAPVSGSTMVVIGGGGGGGTLTITPSPANPTVGQNVIFVLSPTVSQSGDTMTIAFGDGQQYTVSYPCPLGACGAVHAYSAAGTYTVSASGTAGGAAVSGSTTVVVGGGGGGGGTSTAQNPTFTYTEAGTYTVTLTATNCKGSNQTAQQIVVLGTCTQTAAPVADFTWGPLGELPGYPEQQQPYAGQQVTFTDNSTNEPDQWHWYDFQEDMVDSTVTTRTFTHTWSQPGDKNVRMTAHNCSGLWSSSEILKTVHIYEDVRHVTADFSWSPSAPSTGAQVTFTAAQGSTYGDPTGFTWTFDDGSTQSGQSVTYAFECGGSRRVALTATRGGTTGTVTKSIPVDGPSCGPESVMGVDAAKLQGLNDTNWRADVRIYNPSAFPTSITLQFLPVGKDNVDPFTVGPYQPPLPPRGTLVLDDILQWVKQNFGQDFSKTALRFTYRTDDDVPPIITIRTYNLRPDGSKYGQINPGVNVVPGTTPSLQWITGLRNNGVTDGFRTNYSIVNLRGEPGGIGGITFTIFDEAGAPLGSKAFGLAPFGYIQDSIKALFGPAFENIGTFSLKVEVPTGGDVQVYASVMDNHTGDPVLIPATPPSDSPIYLPAMAHLSGEAATVWRTDLQLTNPDANGPHTWEIRYTPKGTSLSVATRTIALAATSSFYVDDVVSWVYNGTLAPDAQTSGIVRIAPVDASSVYPAVAARSYNLTATGTFGQGIPALWAAKGVSAPDPTRLVLTGMSSEDIARTNFGFVNLSETQGANFVVYFYDDRGNPLNPSGTDGQPKPYTYAIGPGTWDQDKLENRFKNGFKVSLPSNLPAITAEIRVTDGGPGFAYATVIDNKTGDPNFIPAQFTP
;
A
#
# COMPACT_ATOMS: atom_id res chain seq x y z
N MET A 1 -24.74 -67.34 30.69
CA MET A 1 -24.23 -67.61 29.33
C MET A 1 -25.29 -67.17 28.34
N THR A 2 -24.85 -66.46 27.31
CA THR A 2 -25.41 -66.34 25.95
C THR A 2 -26.77 -67.01 25.60
N ALA A 3 -27.62 -66.17 25.00
CA ALA A 3 -28.40 -66.37 23.78
C ALA A 3 -29.78 -67.05 23.76
N THR A 4 -30.63 -66.41 22.94
CA THR A 4 -31.76 -66.87 22.11
C THR A 4 -33.20 -66.91 22.65
N SER A 5 -34.08 -66.58 21.71
CA SER A 5 -35.51 -66.20 21.68
C SER A 5 -36.51 -67.28 22.09
N ASP A 6 -37.72 -66.87 22.53
CA ASP A 6 -38.97 -67.31 21.87
C ASP A 6 -40.25 -66.57 22.31
N CYS A 7 -41.27 -66.66 21.44
CA CYS A 7 -42.60 -66.05 21.46
C CYS A 7 -43.64 -66.68 22.45
N GLY A 8 -44.67 -65.89 22.81
CA GLY A 8 -46.09 -66.29 22.70
C GLY A 8 -46.84 -66.93 23.91
N SER A 9 -47.88 -66.21 24.39
CA SER A 9 -49.21 -66.62 24.94
C SER A 9 -49.25 -67.63 26.13
N THR A 10 -50.27 -67.83 26.97
CA THR A 10 -51.73 -67.59 27.08
C THR A 10 -52.08 -68.11 28.50
N ASP A 11 -52.72 -67.36 29.40
CA ASP A 11 -54.18 -67.33 29.67
C ASP A 11 -54.58 -68.15 30.93
N ILE A 12 -55.76 -67.84 31.50
CA ILE A 12 -56.57 -68.57 32.51
C ILE A 12 -56.71 -67.95 33.93
N ASP A 13 -57.90 -67.36 34.09
CA ASP A 13 -58.94 -67.49 35.12
C ASP A 13 -58.83 -67.08 36.61
N THR A 14 -59.96 -66.45 36.96
CA THR A 14 -60.59 -66.00 38.20
C THR A 14 -60.52 -66.91 39.43
N SER A 15 -60.41 -66.32 40.63
CA SER A 15 -61.41 -66.44 41.72
C SER A 15 -60.97 -65.88 43.11
N THR A 16 -61.84 -65.01 43.67
CA THR A 16 -62.13 -64.78 45.11
C THR A 16 -61.06 -64.30 46.12
N ILE A 17 -61.01 -62.97 46.28
CA ILE A 17 -61.21 -62.14 47.50
C ILE A 17 -60.95 -62.78 48.89
N VAL A 18 -60.03 -62.16 49.66
CA VAL A 18 -60.26 -61.80 51.08
C VAL A 18 -59.64 -60.42 51.36
N VAL A 19 -60.47 -59.44 51.72
CA VAL A 19 -60.08 -58.16 52.34
C VAL A 19 -59.97 -58.36 53.85
N GLY A 20 -58.90 -57.84 54.46
CA GLY A 20 -58.81 -57.71 55.91
C GLY A 20 -57.73 -56.71 56.31
N GLY A 21 -58.14 -55.61 56.94
CA GLY A 21 -57.24 -54.73 57.71
C GLY A 21 -57.37 -53.24 57.34
N GLY A 22 -58.05 -52.48 58.19
CA GLY A 22 -58.38 -51.07 57.96
C GLY A 22 -57.19 -50.12 57.89
N GLY A 23 -57.26 -49.26 56.87
CA GLY A 23 -56.52 -48.03 56.66
C GLY A 23 -57.04 -47.48 55.34
N GLY A 24 -57.62 -46.28 55.32
CA GLY A 24 -58.11 -45.67 54.07
C GLY A 24 -57.01 -45.69 53.01
N GLY A 25 -57.32 -46.22 51.82
CA GLY A 25 -56.36 -46.27 50.72
C GLY A 25 -56.10 -44.85 50.20
N ASN A 26 -54.83 -44.50 50.01
CA ASN A 26 -54.47 -43.27 49.29
C ASN A 26 -54.95 -43.41 47.85
N LEU A 27 -55.78 -42.47 47.40
CA LEU A 27 -56.15 -42.34 45.99
C LEU A 27 -55.05 -41.54 45.29
N THR A 28 -54.32 -42.17 44.37
CA THR A 28 -53.36 -41.44 43.53
C THR A 28 -54.11 -40.74 42.41
N ILE A 29 -53.95 -39.42 42.32
CA ILE A 29 -54.52 -38.57 41.27
C ILE A 29 -53.37 -37.87 40.55
N THR A 30 -53.26 -38.10 39.25
CA THR A 30 -52.17 -37.54 38.43
C THR A 30 -52.74 -36.58 37.38
N PRO A 31 -52.45 -35.27 37.46
CA PRO A 31 -52.81 -34.31 36.42
C PRO A 31 -51.83 -34.42 35.26
N THR A 32 -52.37 -34.52 34.04
CA THR A 32 -51.57 -34.51 32.81
C THR A 32 -52.18 -33.50 31.84
N PRO A 33 -51.48 -32.38 31.54
CA PRO A 33 -50.24 -31.89 32.15
C PRO A 33 -50.44 -31.33 33.57
N ALA A 34 -49.42 -31.36 34.42
CA ALA A 34 -49.47 -30.78 35.78
C ALA A 34 -49.34 -29.23 35.80
N THR A 35 -48.97 -28.64 34.67
CA THR A 35 -48.86 -27.19 34.46
C THR A 35 -49.44 -26.83 33.09
N VAL A 36 -50.38 -25.88 33.05
CA VAL A 36 -51.08 -25.48 31.82
C VAL A 36 -51.35 -23.97 31.78
N ASP A 37 -51.61 -23.43 30.60
CA ASP A 37 -52.09 -22.05 30.43
C ASP A 37 -53.62 -21.95 30.68
N PRO A 38 -54.16 -20.77 31.03
CA PRO A 38 -55.60 -20.58 31.22
C PRO A 38 -56.41 -20.99 29.97
N GLY A 39 -57.45 -21.80 30.16
CA GLY A 39 -58.32 -22.30 29.09
C GLY A 39 -57.88 -23.62 28.46
N ALA A 40 -56.72 -24.17 28.82
CA ALA A 40 -56.32 -25.52 28.42
C ALA A 40 -56.95 -26.61 29.31
N GLN A 41 -57.32 -27.74 28.70
CA GLN A 41 -57.95 -28.87 29.39
C GLN A 41 -56.89 -29.73 30.09
N VAL A 42 -57.13 -30.06 31.36
CA VAL A 42 -56.28 -30.95 32.17
C VAL A 42 -57.01 -32.27 32.39
N THR A 43 -56.34 -33.38 32.09
CA THR A 43 -56.86 -34.72 32.34
C THR A 43 -56.32 -35.25 33.66
N PHE A 44 -57.22 -35.64 34.56
CA PHE A 44 -56.91 -36.26 35.84
C PHE A 44 -57.14 -37.75 35.73
N THR A 45 -56.07 -38.53 35.79
CA THR A 45 -56.15 -39.98 35.88
C THR A 45 -56.09 -40.42 37.33
N PHE A 46 -56.90 -41.41 37.70
CA PHE A 46 -57.02 -41.86 39.09
C PHE A 46 -57.22 -43.37 39.17
N SER A 47 -56.66 -43.99 40.20
CA SER A 47 -56.68 -45.45 40.37
C SER A 47 -56.80 -45.82 41.85
N PRO A 48 -57.98 -46.27 42.33
CA PRO A 48 -58.15 -46.83 43.66
C PRO A 48 -57.67 -48.28 43.58
N GLY A 49 -56.69 -48.67 44.39
CA GLY A 49 -56.09 -50.00 44.34
C GLY A 49 -57.07 -51.19 44.53
N VAL A 50 -58.31 -50.93 44.99
CA VAL A 50 -59.42 -51.91 45.05
C VAL A 50 -60.75 -51.16 44.83
N SER A 51 -61.54 -51.49 43.80
CA SER A 51 -62.86 -50.88 43.53
C SER A 51 -63.92 -51.91 43.13
N ARG A 52 -65.20 -51.59 43.32
CA ARG A 52 -66.34 -52.34 42.79
C ARG A 52 -67.08 -51.51 41.74
N SER A 53 -67.69 -52.18 40.77
CA SER A 53 -68.60 -51.53 39.81
C SER A 53 -69.75 -50.86 40.58
N GLY A 54 -69.96 -49.56 40.35
CA GLY A 54 -70.95 -48.73 41.06
C GLY A 54 -70.39 -47.84 42.18
N ASP A 55 -69.11 -47.96 42.55
CA ASP A 55 -68.46 -47.02 43.47
C ASP A 55 -68.35 -45.62 42.84
N GLN A 56 -68.45 -44.56 43.65
CA GLN A 56 -68.35 -43.16 43.19
C GLN A 56 -67.18 -42.42 43.84
N VAL A 57 -66.43 -41.68 43.03
CA VAL A 57 -65.40 -40.72 43.47
C VAL A 57 -65.79 -39.32 43.01
N SER A 58 -65.84 -38.39 43.96
CA SER A 58 -66.15 -36.98 43.69
C SER A 58 -64.88 -36.15 43.67
N PHE A 59 -64.75 -35.29 42.67
CA PHE A 59 -63.64 -34.37 42.45
C PHE A 59 -64.07 -32.93 42.77
N ASN A 60 -63.28 -32.25 43.58
CA ASN A 60 -63.28 -30.80 43.72
C ASN A 60 -62.00 -30.26 43.09
N PHE A 61 -62.16 -29.43 42.05
CA PHE A 61 -61.03 -28.88 41.29
C PHE A 61 -60.42 -27.62 41.91
N GLY A 62 -60.98 -27.10 43.02
CA GLY A 62 -60.39 -26.00 43.79
C GLY A 62 -60.58 -24.61 43.20
N ASP A 63 -61.30 -24.46 42.09
CA ASP A 63 -61.59 -23.20 41.39
C ASP A 63 -63.02 -22.67 41.64
N GLY A 64 -63.77 -23.32 42.54
CA GLY A 64 -65.16 -22.97 42.88
C GLY A 64 -66.22 -23.59 41.97
N THR A 65 -65.84 -24.43 41.00
CA THR A 65 -66.79 -25.19 40.19
C THR A 65 -67.50 -26.29 41.02
N PRO A 66 -68.75 -26.65 40.70
CA PRO A 66 -69.45 -27.73 41.41
C PRO A 66 -68.68 -29.05 41.34
N THR A 67 -68.65 -29.79 42.45
CA THR A 67 -67.99 -31.10 42.50
C THR A 67 -68.58 -32.06 41.48
N GLN A 68 -67.71 -32.75 40.75
CA GLN A 68 -68.11 -33.73 39.72
C GLN A 68 -67.83 -35.15 40.21
N ALA A 69 -68.81 -36.05 40.06
CA ALA A 69 -68.68 -37.44 40.47
C ALA A 69 -68.50 -38.36 39.27
N VAL A 70 -67.57 -39.32 39.36
CA VAL A 70 -67.36 -40.38 38.39
C VAL A 70 -67.77 -41.71 39.03
N THR A 71 -68.61 -42.48 38.34
CA THR A 71 -69.06 -43.82 38.77
C THR A 71 -68.24 -44.89 38.07
N TYR A 72 -67.61 -45.80 38.81
CA TYR A 72 -66.79 -46.86 38.23
C TYR A 72 -67.59 -47.89 37.46
N MET A 73 -67.09 -48.28 36.28
CA MET A 73 -67.70 -49.33 35.44
C MET A 73 -66.89 -50.64 35.34
N SER A 74 -65.70 -50.77 35.97
CA SER A 74 -64.81 -51.96 35.87
C SER A 74 -64.15 -52.35 37.22
N ILE A 75 -63.75 -53.63 37.37
CA ILE A 75 -63.41 -54.30 38.67
C ILE A 75 -61.89 -54.55 38.91
N PHE A 76 -60.97 -54.30 37.96
CA PHE A 76 -59.52 -54.53 38.18
C PHE A 76 -58.63 -53.38 37.65
N CYS A 77 -57.88 -52.72 38.55
CA CYS A 77 -57.06 -51.53 38.26
C CYS A 77 -55.69 -51.56 38.99
N SER A 78 -54.67 -50.90 38.42
CA SER A 78 -53.29 -50.81 38.97
C SER A 78 -52.79 -49.35 38.99
N PRO A 79 -51.82 -48.98 39.86
CA PRO A 79 -51.18 -47.66 39.85
C PRO A 79 -50.45 -47.30 38.55
N THR A 80 -50.08 -48.28 37.72
CA THR A 80 -49.34 -48.06 36.45
C THR A 80 -50.23 -48.04 35.20
N SER A 81 -51.54 -48.29 35.34
CA SER A 81 -52.53 -48.23 34.25
C SER A 81 -53.87 -47.75 34.84
N PRO A 82 -54.13 -46.43 34.89
CA PRO A 82 -55.33 -45.88 35.51
C PRO A 82 -56.59 -46.24 34.72
N CYS A 83 -57.67 -46.58 35.42
CA CYS A 83 -58.89 -47.12 34.81
C CYS A 83 -59.92 -46.08 34.37
N ASP A 84 -59.78 -44.85 34.84
CA ASP A 84 -60.68 -43.77 34.44
C ASP A 84 -59.97 -42.42 34.47
N SER A 85 -60.55 -41.48 33.75
CA SER A 85 -60.07 -40.11 33.70
C SER A 85 -61.21 -39.13 33.68
N ILE A 86 -61.02 -37.99 34.34
CA ILE A 86 -61.92 -36.84 34.23
C ILE A 86 -61.13 -35.66 33.69
N THR A 87 -61.77 -34.81 32.90
CA THR A 87 -61.14 -33.61 32.35
C THR A 87 -61.75 -32.36 32.96
N HIS A 88 -60.92 -31.35 33.23
CA HIS A 88 -61.37 -30.05 33.71
C HIS A 88 -60.56 -28.93 33.07
N THR A 89 -61.19 -27.80 32.79
CA THR A 89 -60.54 -26.63 32.17
C THR A 89 -60.54 -25.47 33.15
N TYR A 90 -59.35 -24.92 33.43
CA TYR A 90 -59.20 -23.81 34.37
C TYR A 90 -59.17 -22.47 33.62
N PRO A 91 -60.16 -21.58 33.82
CA PRO A 91 -60.25 -20.34 33.05
C PRO A 91 -59.34 -19.22 33.57
N GLN A 92 -58.79 -19.33 34.78
CA GLN A 92 -57.94 -18.30 35.40
C GLN A 92 -56.60 -18.87 35.88
N ALA A 93 -55.55 -18.04 35.85
CA ALA A 93 -54.24 -18.41 36.37
C ALA A 93 -54.25 -18.51 37.91
N GLY A 94 -53.63 -19.54 38.47
CA GLY A 94 -53.55 -19.83 39.89
C GLY A 94 -53.05 -21.25 40.14
N THR A 95 -52.62 -21.54 41.37
CA THR A 95 -52.36 -22.91 41.81
C THR A 95 -53.62 -23.45 42.46
N TYR A 96 -54.24 -24.44 41.83
CA TYR A 96 -55.48 -25.06 42.30
C TYR A 96 -55.16 -26.40 42.96
N THR A 97 -55.64 -26.57 44.19
CA THR A 97 -55.55 -27.85 44.90
C THR A 97 -56.78 -28.68 44.54
N VAL A 98 -56.56 -29.75 43.79
CA VAL A 98 -57.58 -30.71 43.40
C VAL A 98 -57.64 -31.81 44.44
N THR A 99 -58.82 -31.99 45.05
CA THR A 99 -59.07 -33.06 46.02
C THR A 99 -60.12 -34.00 45.46
N ALA A 100 -59.90 -35.30 45.57
CA ALA A 100 -60.93 -36.28 45.29
C ALA A 100 -61.13 -37.22 46.48
N GLY A 101 -62.39 -37.60 46.70
CA GLY A 101 -62.78 -38.47 47.81
C GLY A 101 -64.03 -39.27 47.49
N GLY A 102 -64.13 -40.44 48.09
CA GLY A 102 -65.26 -41.35 47.88
C GLY A 102 -65.12 -42.64 48.66
N THR A 103 -65.91 -43.64 48.27
CA THR A 103 -65.89 -44.97 48.86
C THR A 103 -65.54 -45.97 47.78
N ALA A 104 -64.45 -46.73 47.95
CA ALA A 104 -64.02 -47.78 47.03
C ALA A 104 -63.94 -49.12 47.78
N GLY A 105 -64.69 -50.13 47.32
CA GLY A 105 -64.73 -51.45 47.97
C GLY A 105 -65.27 -51.44 49.40
N GLY A 106 -66.05 -50.42 49.78
CA GLY A 106 -66.57 -50.23 51.15
C GLY A 106 -65.64 -49.47 52.11
N LEU A 107 -64.50 -48.96 51.63
CA LEU A 107 -63.55 -48.16 52.41
C LEU A 107 -63.50 -46.72 51.90
N SER A 108 -63.36 -45.74 52.80
CA SER A 108 -63.14 -44.35 52.41
C SER A 108 -61.75 -44.16 51.80
N VAL A 109 -61.71 -43.56 50.62
CA VAL A 109 -60.47 -43.20 49.90
C VAL A 109 -60.44 -41.69 49.67
N SER A 110 -59.25 -41.10 49.77
CA SER A 110 -59.03 -39.68 49.48
C SER A 110 -57.66 -39.46 48.85
N GLY A 111 -57.56 -38.46 47.98
CA GLY A 111 -56.33 -38.04 47.33
C GLY A 111 -56.34 -36.55 47.04
N SER A 112 -55.17 -35.92 47.00
CA SER A 112 -55.02 -34.53 46.58
C SER A 112 -53.81 -34.36 45.68
N THR A 113 -53.95 -33.48 44.68
CA THR A 113 -52.86 -33.05 43.81
C THR A 113 -53.01 -31.55 43.52
N THR A 114 -51.99 -30.93 42.96
CA THR A 114 -52.03 -29.51 42.60
C THR A 114 -51.84 -29.34 41.10
N VAL A 115 -52.64 -28.47 40.50
CA VAL A 115 -52.44 -27.99 39.13
C VAL A 115 -52.01 -26.53 39.19
N THR A 116 -50.90 -26.21 38.53
CA THR A 116 -50.46 -24.82 38.41
C THR A 116 -50.87 -24.29 37.04
N VAL A 117 -51.85 -23.39 37.04
CA VAL A 117 -52.27 -22.67 35.85
C VAL A 117 -51.49 -21.37 35.84
N GLN A 118 -50.45 -21.28 35.04
CA GLN A 118 -49.57 -20.11 34.99
C GLN A 118 -49.47 -19.61 33.57
N ASN A 119 -49.42 -18.29 33.42
CA ASN A 119 -49.26 -17.68 32.11
C ASN A 119 -47.81 -17.89 31.66
N THR A 120 -47.52 -18.98 30.94
CA THR A 120 -46.17 -19.25 30.45
C THR A 120 -45.88 -18.34 29.27
N CYS A 121 -45.37 -17.13 29.56
CA CYS A 121 -44.93 -16.19 28.54
C CYS A 121 -43.70 -16.76 27.83
N ALA A 122 -43.92 -17.52 26.75
CA ALA A 122 -42.89 -18.18 25.92
C ALA A 122 -42.13 -17.21 25.00
N LEU A 123 -42.34 -15.90 25.14
CA LEU A 123 -41.65 -14.88 24.35
C LEU A 123 -40.29 -14.51 25.00
N PRO A 124 -39.22 -14.37 24.20
CA PRO A 124 -37.85 -14.21 24.71
C PRO A 124 -37.57 -12.83 25.34
N SER A 125 -38.35 -11.79 25.00
CA SER A 125 -38.17 -10.42 25.49
C SER A 125 -39.46 -9.59 25.43
N ALA A 126 -39.48 -8.40 26.03
CA ALA A 126 -40.50 -7.39 25.73
C ALA A 126 -40.46 -7.03 24.24
N PRO A 127 -41.54 -6.49 23.65
CA PRO A 127 -41.56 -6.14 22.23
C PRO A 127 -40.54 -5.05 21.96
N MET A 128 -40.07 -4.93 20.72
CA MET A 128 -39.36 -3.75 20.25
C MET A 128 -40.33 -2.98 19.37
N ALA A 129 -40.80 -1.81 19.85
CA ALA A 129 -41.85 -1.07 19.15
C ALA A 129 -41.29 -0.47 17.86
N ALA A 130 -41.96 -0.72 16.74
CA ALA A 130 -41.60 -0.19 15.44
C ALA A 130 -42.87 -0.02 14.60
N PHE A 131 -42.92 0.98 13.73
CA PHE A 131 -44.02 1.14 12.79
C PHE A 131 -43.56 1.74 11.47
N THR A 132 -44.42 1.59 10.46
CA THR A 132 -44.35 2.31 9.19
C THR A 132 -45.66 3.04 8.94
N TRP A 133 -45.67 3.99 7.99
CA TRP A 133 -46.90 4.65 7.56
C TRP A 133 -46.92 4.82 6.04
N LEU A 134 -48.13 4.92 5.48
CA LEU A 134 -48.38 5.22 4.07
C LEU A 134 -49.54 6.21 3.93
N PRO A 135 -49.49 7.16 2.98
CA PRO A 135 -48.39 7.42 2.04
C PRO A 135 -47.14 8.01 2.71
N SER A 136 -45.96 7.87 2.07
CA SER A 136 -44.69 8.40 2.59
C SER A 136 -44.64 9.93 2.63
N VAL A 137 -45.44 10.58 1.78
CA VAL A 137 -45.73 12.01 1.81
C VAL A 137 -47.19 12.18 2.24
N VAL A 138 -47.42 12.83 3.37
CA VAL A 138 -48.77 13.03 3.93
C VAL A 138 -49.22 14.46 3.66
N ARG A 139 -50.41 14.66 3.10
CA ARG A 139 -51.01 15.99 2.94
C ARG A 139 -52.23 16.18 3.84
N VAL A 140 -52.59 17.44 4.09
CA VAL A 140 -53.81 17.80 4.82
C VAL A 140 -55.02 17.11 4.20
N GLY A 141 -55.77 16.37 5.01
CA GLY A 141 -56.98 15.65 4.60
C GLY A 141 -56.73 14.25 4.04
N GLU A 142 -55.48 13.82 3.87
CA GLU A 142 -55.18 12.44 3.47
C GLU A 142 -55.21 11.47 4.66
N VAL A 143 -55.79 10.30 4.43
CA VAL A 143 -55.82 9.22 5.41
C VAL A 143 -54.47 8.53 5.44
N VAL A 144 -53.74 8.68 6.55
CA VAL A 144 -52.48 7.97 6.79
C VAL A 144 -52.77 6.63 7.41
N GLN A 145 -52.26 5.55 6.81
CA GLN A 145 -52.31 4.20 7.35
C GLN A 145 -51.03 3.91 8.10
N PHE A 146 -51.13 3.61 9.38
CA PHE A 146 -50.01 3.17 10.21
C PHE A 146 -50.03 1.66 10.31
N ARG A 147 -48.86 1.05 10.16
CA ARG A 147 -48.68 -0.40 10.27
C ARG A 147 -47.70 -0.71 11.38
N ASP A 148 -48.11 -1.55 12.31
CA ASP A 148 -47.23 -2.15 13.30
C ASP A 148 -46.15 -2.98 12.61
N ALA A 149 -44.91 -2.71 12.98
CA ALA A 149 -43.72 -3.46 12.60
C ALA A 149 -42.97 -3.96 13.84
N SER A 150 -43.61 -3.90 15.02
CA SER A 150 -42.98 -4.25 16.29
C SER A 150 -42.62 -5.73 16.33
N THR A 151 -41.42 -6.04 16.81
CA THR A 151 -40.95 -7.42 16.97
C THR A 151 -41.15 -7.89 18.41
N GLY A 152 -40.94 -9.19 18.68
CA GLY A 152 -41.07 -9.75 20.04
C GLY A 152 -42.50 -10.15 20.43
N GLY A 153 -43.40 -10.34 19.45
CA GLY A 153 -44.76 -10.86 19.68
C GLY A 153 -45.65 -9.94 20.54
N PRO A 154 -45.84 -8.67 20.14
CA PRO A 154 -46.75 -7.77 20.84
C PRO A 154 -48.18 -8.33 20.86
N THR A 155 -48.86 -8.19 22.00
CA THR A 155 -50.24 -8.61 22.20
C THR A 155 -51.20 -7.42 22.39
N SER A 156 -50.67 -6.19 22.52
CA SER A 156 -51.48 -4.95 22.54
C SER A 156 -50.68 -3.73 22.09
N TRP A 157 -51.39 -2.73 21.54
CA TRP A 157 -50.83 -1.49 20.99
C TRP A 157 -51.52 -0.27 21.57
N SER A 158 -50.78 0.82 21.72
CA SER A 158 -51.32 2.15 22.04
C SER A 158 -50.59 3.20 21.21
N TRP A 159 -51.35 3.98 20.45
CA TRP A 159 -50.88 4.99 19.52
C TRP A 159 -51.28 6.39 20.02
N SER A 160 -50.39 7.35 19.84
CA SER A 160 -50.68 8.78 19.95
C SER A 160 -50.21 9.46 18.66
N PHE A 161 -51.09 10.20 17.99
CA PHE A 161 -50.77 10.88 16.72
C PHE A 161 -50.32 12.34 16.90
N GLY A 162 -50.08 12.77 18.13
CA GLY A 162 -49.53 14.09 18.47
C GLY A 162 -50.49 15.27 18.24
N GLY A 163 -50.02 16.47 18.62
CA GLY A 163 -50.64 17.77 18.31
C GLY A 163 -49.62 18.71 17.64
N PRO A 164 -50.04 19.78 16.95
CA PRO A 164 -49.14 20.65 16.21
C PRO A 164 -48.18 21.40 17.16
N GLY A 165 -46.88 21.18 17.00
CA GLY A 165 -45.86 21.95 17.71
C GLY A 165 -45.66 23.31 17.04
N VAL A 166 -45.88 24.40 17.77
CA VAL A 166 -45.66 25.77 17.27
C VAL A 166 -44.15 26.06 17.24
N ALA A 167 -43.64 26.46 16.07
CA ALA A 167 -42.26 26.93 15.93
C ALA A 167 -42.13 28.39 16.42
N GLY A 168 -41.38 28.62 17.51
CA GLY A 168 -40.70 29.90 17.76
C GLY A 168 -40.75 30.53 19.17
N SER A 169 -39.62 30.43 19.89
CA SER A 169 -38.98 31.38 20.82
C SER A 169 -38.59 30.81 22.20
N THR A 170 -37.37 31.14 22.62
CA THR A 170 -36.57 30.55 23.70
C THR A 170 -36.77 31.20 25.07
N SER A 171 -37.00 30.42 26.13
CA SER A 171 -36.26 30.51 27.42
C SER A 171 -36.62 29.37 28.40
N VAL A 172 -35.56 28.86 29.04
CA VAL A 172 -35.35 27.65 29.87
C VAL A 172 -36.28 27.47 31.09
N GLN A 173 -36.77 26.24 31.32
CA GLN A 173 -36.60 25.48 32.58
C GLN A 173 -36.79 23.97 32.37
N THR A 174 -35.87 23.22 32.97
CA THR A 174 -35.55 21.79 32.90
C THR A 174 -36.65 20.84 33.35
N PHE A 175 -36.96 19.85 32.51
CA PHE A 175 -37.19 18.46 32.93
C PHE A 175 -36.29 17.56 32.10
N ALA A 176 -35.54 16.70 32.78
CA ALA A 176 -34.53 15.84 32.21
C ALA A 176 -35.09 14.88 31.15
N THR A 177 -34.61 15.00 29.92
CA THR A 177 -34.61 13.92 28.93
C THR A 177 -33.16 13.43 28.78
N PRO A 178 -32.88 12.11 28.77
CA PRO A 178 -31.51 11.63 28.64
C PRO A 178 -30.94 12.09 27.29
N LEU A 179 -29.73 12.66 27.31
CA LEU A 179 -28.98 12.97 26.10
C LEU A 179 -28.81 11.69 25.26
N ALA A 180 -29.02 11.83 23.94
CA ALA A 180 -28.75 10.81 22.96
C ALA A 180 -27.34 10.24 23.15
N GLY A 181 -27.24 8.91 23.22
CA GLY A 181 -25.98 8.18 23.40
C GLY A 181 -25.00 8.40 22.24
N LEU A 182 -23.74 8.03 22.49
CA LEU A 182 -22.68 8.06 21.48
C LEU A 182 -23.03 7.02 20.39
N THR A 183 -23.15 7.43 19.14
CA THR A 183 -23.35 6.48 18.02
C THR A 183 -21.98 6.01 17.54
N VAL A 184 -21.77 4.69 17.52
CA VAL A 184 -20.56 4.04 17.01
C VAL A 184 -20.98 3.09 15.91
N THR A 185 -20.41 3.24 14.72
CA THR A 185 -20.80 2.43 13.55
C THR A 185 -19.55 1.88 12.88
N PRO A 186 -19.40 0.55 12.75
CA PRO A 186 -18.32 -0.02 11.96
C PRO A 186 -18.61 0.19 10.47
N ASN A 187 -17.58 0.41 9.68
CA ASN A 187 -17.69 0.40 8.21
C ASN A 187 -18.04 -0.99 7.66
N ASP A 188 -17.69 -2.05 8.39
CA ASP A 188 -18.03 -3.44 8.11
C ASP A 188 -18.39 -4.15 9.42
N ALA A 189 -19.67 -4.53 9.57
CA ALA A 189 -20.16 -5.22 10.76
C ALA A 189 -19.84 -6.73 10.76
N THR A 190 -19.33 -7.28 9.64
CA THR A 190 -19.06 -8.71 9.46
C THR A 190 -17.70 -9.02 8.80
N PRO A 191 -16.58 -8.46 9.29
CA PRO A 191 -15.27 -8.59 8.66
C PRO A 191 -14.70 -10.02 8.78
N SER A 192 -13.69 -10.36 7.98
CA SER A 192 -12.90 -11.58 8.17
C SER A 192 -11.85 -11.41 9.27
N ALA A 193 -11.48 -12.48 9.97
CA ALA A 193 -10.38 -12.42 10.95
C ALA A 193 -9.08 -11.92 10.31
N GLY A 194 -8.48 -10.86 10.87
CA GLY A 194 -7.31 -10.16 10.32
C GLY A 194 -7.61 -8.93 9.45
N GLN A 195 -8.87 -8.65 9.12
CA GLN A 195 -9.29 -7.44 8.39
C GLN A 195 -9.44 -6.25 9.36
N GLN A 196 -8.89 -5.08 8.99
CA GLN A 196 -8.99 -3.85 9.79
C GLN A 196 -10.38 -3.21 9.63
N VAL A 197 -11.08 -3.02 10.75
CA VAL A 197 -12.41 -2.39 10.81
C VAL A 197 -12.25 -0.95 11.25
N THR A 198 -12.89 -0.02 10.55
CA THR A 198 -12.89 1.39 10.89
C THR A 198 -14.22 1.76 11.54
N PHE A 199 -14.17 2.29 12.76
CA PHE A 199 -15.34 2.72 13.51
C PHE A 199 -15.50 4.22 13.39
N THR A 200 -16.66 4.64 12.89
CA THR A 200 -17.06 6.04 12.82
C THR A 200 -17.91 6.37 14.05
N PHE A 201 -17.64 7.51 14.67
CA PHE A 201 -18.40 7.95 15.83
C PHE A 201 -18.70 9.45 15.76
N SER A 202 -19.85 9.85 16.29
CA SER A 202 -20.28 11.25 16.27
C SER A 202 -20.86 11.67 17.62
N PRO A 203 -20.16 12.50 18.40
CA PRO A 203 -20.79 13.22 19.50
C PRO A 203 -21.53 14.41 18.88
N GLY A 204 -22.86 14.48 19.01
CA GLY A 204 -23.65 15.53 18.35
C GLY A 204 -23.19 16.99 18.58
N VAL A 205 -22.38 17.27 19.62
CA VAL A 205 -21.62 18.52 19.81
C VAL A 205 -20.35 18.23 20.67
N SER A 206 -19.14 18.65 20.26
CA SER A 206 -17.88 18.47 21.03
C SER A 206 -17.09 19.78 21.23
N VAL A 207 -16.29 19.86 22.30
CA VAL A 207 -15.29 20.92 22.56
C VAL A 207 -13.88 20.32 22.70
N ALA A 208 -12.83 21.11 22.50
CA ALA A 208 -11.42 20.67 22.41
C ALA A 208 -10.83 19.94 23.64
N SER A 209 -11.59 19.75 24.72
CA SER A 209 -11.19 19.02 25.95
C SER A 209 -11.89 17.67 26.12
N ASP A 210 -12.69 17.26 25.14
CA ASP A 210 -13.46 16.02 25.17
C ASP A 210 -12.59 14.81 24.74
N SER A 211 -12.87 13.63 25.28
CA SER A 211 -12.17 12.39 24.94
C SER A 211 -13.11 11.19 24.94
N VAL A 212 -12.92 10.27 23.99
CA VAL A 212 -13.67 9.01 23.90
C VAL A 212 -12.69 7.83 23.96
N THR A 213 -13.01 6.86 24.81
CA THR A 213 -12.25 5.62 24.99
C THR A 213 -13.03 4.43 24.44
N PHE A 214 -12.37 3.61 23.62
CA PHE A 214 -12.90 2.42 22.98
C PHE A 214 -12.37 1.14 23.65
N ASN A 215 -13.27 0.21 23.91
CA ASN A 215 -12.99 -1.19 24.24
C ASN A 215 -13.60 -2.07 23.15
N PHE A 216 -12.78 -2.82 22.43
CA PHE A 216 -13.23 -3.62 21.29
C PHE A 216 -13.81 -5.00 21.68
N GLY A 217 -13.74 -5.38 22.96
CA GLY A 217 -14.38 -6.61 23.46
C GLY A 217 -13.62 -7.91 23.15
N ASP A 218 -12.42 -7.82 22.57
CA ASP A 218 -11.53 -8.95 22.25
C ASP A 218 -10.38 -9.15 23.25
N GLY A 219 -10.35 -8.34 24.32
CA GLY A 219 -9.31 -8.36 25.36
C GLY A 219 -8.10 -7.46 25.06
N SER A 220 -8.09 -6.74 23.94
CA SER A 220 -7.07 -5.73 23.64
C SER A 220 -7.14 -4.51 24.57
N ALA A 221 -6.03 -3.78 24.69
CA ALA A 221 -5.97 -2.57 25.51
C ALA A 221 -6.90 -1.48 24.96
N THR A 222 -7.58 -0.75 25.85
CA THR A 222 -8.50 0.33 25.47
C THR A 222 -7.76 1.48 24.80
N GLN A 223 -8.34 2.03 23.73
CA GLN A 223 -7.73 3.12 22.94
C GLN A 223 -8.52 4.43 23.13
N ALA A 224 -7.86 5.58 23.24
CA ALA A 224 -8.50 6.88 23.47
C ALA A 224 -8.27 7.86 22.31
N VAL A 225 -9.31 8.59 21.91
CA VAL A 225 -9.26 9.65 20.88
C VAL A 225 -9.57 11.00 21.54
N THR A 226 -8.76 12.02 21.24
CA THR A 226 -8.90 13.41 21.78
C THR A 226 -9.30 14.36 20.65
N TYR A 227 -10.36 15.16 20.84
CA TYR A 227 -10.91 16.00 19.76
C TYR A 227 -10.08 17.25 19.45
N LEU A 228 -9.92 17.58 18.16
CA LEU A 228 -9.42 18.88 17.67
C LEU A 228 -10.61 19.79 17.28
N PRO A 229 -10.56 21.11 17.51
CA PRO A 229 -11.74 21.97 17.37
C PRO A 229 -12.05 22.27 15.89
N ASN A 230 -13.06 21.61 15.32
CA ASN A 230 -13.86 22.07 14.17
C ASN A 230 -15.25 21.38 14.18
N PHE A 231 -16.30 22.10 13.76
CA PHE A 231 -17.71 21.73 13.94
C PHE A 231 -18.15 20.48 13.14
N CYS A 232 -18.74 19.49 13.83
CA CYS A 232 -19.24 18.23 13.24
C CYS A 232 -20.77 18.12 13.36
N SER A 233 -21.41 17.47 12.38
CA SER A 233 -22.86 17.19 12.38
C SER A 233 -23.15 15.75 11.95
N ILE A 234 -24.39 15.28 12.18
CA ILE A 234 -24.85 13.93 11.81
C ILE A 234 -24.66 13.62 10.31
N ALA A 235 -24.60 14.64 9.45
CA ALA A 235 -24.42 14.48 8.00
C ALA A 235 -22.95 14.38 7.54
N SER A 236 -21.96 14.62 8.42
CA SER A 236 -20.53 14.51 8.11
C SER A 236 -19.73 14.17 9.39
N PRO A 237 -19.52 12.88 9.70
CA PRO A 237 -18.81 12.45 10.91
C PRO A 237 -17.29 12.68 10.77
N CYS A 238 -16.65 13.23 11.81
CA CYS A 238 -15.31 13.79 11.69
C CYS A 238 -14.16 12.94 12.25
N ASP A 239 -14.42 11.86 12.99
CA ASP A 239 -13.34 11.05 13.57
C ASP A 239 -13.61 9.56 13.42
N THR A 240 -12.55 8.83 13.09
CA THR A 240 -12.55 7.38 12.90
C THR A 240 -11.44 6.74 13.70
N ILE A 241 -11.69 5.54 14.24
CA ILE A 241 -10.65 4.71 14.87
C ILE A 241 -10.63 3.33 14.21
N GLY A 242 -9.42 2.84 13.88
CA GLY A 242 -9.23 1.53 13.27
C GLY A 242 -8.86 0.46 14.30
N HIS A 243 -9.40 -0.75 14.18
CA HIS A 243 -9.04 -1.92 14.99
C HIS A 243 -9.12 -3.22 14.19
N THR A 244 -8.23 -4.18 14.46
CA THR A 244 -8.16 -5.46 13.75
C THR A 244 -8.42 -6.62 14.71
N PHE A 245 -9.45 -7.43 14.43
CA PHE A 245 -9.80 -8.60 15.23
C PHE A 245 -9.06 -9.84 14.73
N SER A 246 -8.20 -10.44 15.56
CA SER A 246 -7.33 -11.56 15.15
C SER A 246 -8.00 -12.94 15.20
N GLN A 247 -9.20 -13.06 15.79
CA GLN A 247 -9.93 -14.33 15.93
C GLN A 247 -11.37 -14.18 15.46
N ALA A 248 -11.97 -15.28 15.02
CA ALA A 248 -13.38 -15.32 14.64
C ALA A 248 -14.28 -15.33 15.90
N GLY A 249 -15.35 -14.55 15.89
CA GLY A 249 -16.24 -14.40 17.04
C GLY A 249 -17.09 -13.13 16.96
N THR A 250 -18.09 -13.03 17.84
CA THR A 250 -18.90 -11.81 17.97
C THR A 250 -18.33 -10.95 19.08
N TYR A 251 -17.83 -9.77 18.72
CA TYR A 251 -17.23 -8.81 19.64
C TYR A 251 -18.17 -7.64 19.88
N THR A 252 -18.30 -7.23 21.13
CA THR A 252 -19.08 -6.03 21.51
C THR A 252 -18.11 -4.87 21.70
N VAL A 253 -18.14 -3.94 20.77
CA VAL A 253 -17.32 -2.72 20.83
C VAL A 253 -18.08 -1.67 21.62
N THR A 254 -17.47 -1.21 22.70
CA THR A 254 -18.02 -0.18 23.59
C THR A 254 -17.16 1.05 23.53
N ALA A 255 -17.74 2.19 23.20
CA ALA A 255 -17.11 3.49 23.34
C ALA A 255 -17.73 4.23 24.51
N SER A 256 -16.90 4.89 25.30
CA SER A 256 -17.35 5.69 26.45
C SER A 256 -16.54 6.97 26.55
N GLY A 257 -17.17 8.10 26.87
CA GLY A 257 -16.46 9.37 26.87
C GLY A 257 -17.25 10.55 27.40
N ARG A 258 -16.63 11.73 27.25
CA ARG A 258 -17.20 13.04 27.61
C ARG A 258 -17.40 13.83 26.32
N ALA A 259 -18.58 14.40 26.09
CA ALA A 259 -18.83 15.33 25.00
C ALA A 259 -19.70 16.51 25.46
N GLY A 260 -19.32 17.73 25.11
CA GLY A 260 -20.07 18.95 25.43
C GLY A 260 -20.16 19.25 26.93
N GLY A 261 -19.18 18.82 27.72
CA GLY A 261 -19.14 19.01 29.19
C GLY A 261 -19.86 17.95 30.03
N THR A 262 -20.61 17.02 29.41
CA THR A 262 -21.36 15.95 30.10
C THR A 262 -20.55 14.65 30.15
N ALA A 263 -20.35 14.08 31.34
CA ALA A 263 -19.67 12.79 31.54
C ALA A 263 -20.66 11.62 31.44
N GLY A 264 -20.22 10.49 30.87
CA GLY A 264 -20.97 9.23 30.89
C GLY A 264 -21.74 8.89 29.61
N LEU A 265 -21.34 9.44 28.46
CA LEU A 265 -21.88 8.99 27.17
C LEU A 265 -21.27 7.64 26.84
N SER A 266 -22.10 6.66 26.49
CA SER A 266 -21.67 5.36 25.99
C SER A 266 -22.41 4.98 24.72
N GLY A 267 -21.71 4.23 23.86
CA GLY A 267 -22.20 3.69 22.60
C GLY A 267 -21.69 2.28 22.42
N THR A 268 -22.55 1.36 21.99
CA THR A 268 -22.16 -0.03 21.75
C THR A 268 -22.57 -0.47 20.36
N THR A 269 -21.70 -1.19 19.68
CA THR A 269 -22.00 -1.88 18.43
C THR A 269 -21.43 -3.30 18.48
N GLN A 270 -22.01 -4.22 17.70
CA GLN A 270 -21.44 -5.55 17.53
C GLN A 270 -20.72 -5.67 16.19
N VAL A 271 -19.63 -6.43 16.20
CA VAL A 271 -18.89 -6.85 15.02
C VAL A 271 -18.78 -8.37 15.05
N VAL A 272 -19.26 -9.04 14.01
CA VAL A 272 -19.25 -10.49 13.89
C VAL A 272 -18.13 -10.90 12.94
N VAL A 273 -16.98 -11.27 13.51
CA VAL A 273 -15.79 -11.60 12.73
C VAL A 273 -15.90 -13.05 12.24
N SER A 274 -15.97 -13.22 10.92
CA SER A 274 -16.15 -14.54 10.31
C SER A 274 -14.81 -15.25 10.08
N GLY A 275 -14.78 -16.55 10.34
CA GLY A 275 -13.69 -17.43 9.89
C GLY A 275 -13.95 -17.84 8.45
N GLY A 276 -13.02 -17.55 7.54
CA GLY A 276 -13.24 -17.73 6.10
C GLY A 276 -13.73 -19.13 5.70
N GLY A 277 -14.89 -19.21 5.04
CA GLY A 277 -15.46 -20.42 4.47
C GLY A 277 -16.51 -20.11 3.39
N SER A 278 -16.48 -20.88 2.30
CA SER A 278 -17.30 -20.69 1.08
C SER A 278 -18.82 -20.91 1.31
N THR A 279 -19.67 -20.14 0.62
CA THR A 279 -21.15 -20.20 0.70
C THR A 279 -21.75 -21.44 0.02
N PHE A 280 -22.74 -22.09 0.67
CA PHE A 280 -23.47 -23.27 0.17
C PHE A 280 -25.00 -23.06 0.30
N THR A 281 -25.77 -23.24 -0.79
CA THR A 281 -27.24 -23.02 -0.81
C THR A 281 -28.02 -24.22 -1.38
N ILE A 282 -29.20 -24.51 -0.80
CA ILE A 282 -30.20 -25.48 -1.28
C ILE A 282 -31.53 -24.79 -1.56
N THR A 283 -32.15 -25.05 -2.72
CA THR A 283 -33.44 -24.44 -3.13
C THR A 283 -34.42 -25.51 -3.60
N ALA A 284 -35.72 -25.37 -3.26
CA ALA A 284 -36.79 -26.29 -3.66
C ALA A 284 -37.72 -25.67 -4.71
N ASN A 285 -38.05 -26.42 -5.77
CA ASN A 285 -38.98 -25.98 -6.82
C ASN A 285 -39.98 -27.10 -7.21
N PRO A 286 -41.30 -26.88 -7.05
CA PRO A 286 -41.94 -25.73 -6.41
C PRO A 286 -41.81 -25.76 -4.87
N SER A 287 -41.84 -24.60 -4.21
CA SER A 287 -41.80 -24.48 -2.74
C SER A 287 -43.12 -24.86 -2.05
N SER A 288 -44.21 -25.00 -2.81
CA SER A 288 -45.44 -25.67 -2.38
C SER A 288 -45.92 -26.65 -3.46
N ALA A 289 -46.32 -27.86 -3.05
CA ALA A 289 -46.71 -28.92 -3.97
C ALA A 289 -47.96 -29.67 -3.46
N ALA A 290 -48.70 -30.36 -4.33
CA ALA A 290 -49.78 -31.23 -3.90
C ALA A 290 -49.24 -32.57 -3.34
N VAL A 291 -50.02 -33.27 -2.51
CA VAL A 291 -49.65 -34.63 -2.07
C VAL A 291 -49.36 -35.51 -3.30
N GLY A 292 -48.17 -36.11 -3.36
CA GLY A 292 -47.70 -36.95 -4.47
C GLY A 292 -47.04 -36.22 -5.64
N GLN A 293 -46.91 -34.89 -5.63
CA GLN A 293 -46.20 -34.13 -6.67
C GLN A 293 -44.67 -34.11 -6.42
N ASN A 294 -43.88 -34.28 -7.48
CA ASN A 294 -42.40 -34.21 -7.41
C ASN A 294 -41.93 -32.77 -7.13
N VAL A 295 -40.98 -32.63 -6.20
CA VAL A 295 -40.25 -31.40 -5.89
C VAL A 295 -38.77 -31.60 -6.21
N ILE A 296 -38.18 -30.65 -6.94
CA ILE A 296 -36.77 -30.67 -7.34
C ILE A 296 -35.96 -29.79 -6.37
N PHE A 297 -34.88 -30.33 -5.83
CA PHE A 297 -33.95 -29.66 -4.93
C PHE A 297 -32.61 -29.43 -5.63
N THR A 298 -32.20 -28.18 -5.79
CA THR A 298 -30.94 -27.80 -6.46
C THR A 298 -29.90 -27.38 -5.43
N LEU A 299 -28.67 -27.89 -5.57
CA LEU A 299 -27.51 -27.63 -4.71
C LEU A 299 -26.48 -26.76 -5.46
N ALA A 300 -25.94 -25.72 -4.83
CA ALA A 300 -24.93 -24.85 -5.43
C ALA A 300 -23.78 -24.49 -4.45
N PRO A 301 -22.55 -24.99 -4.68
CA PRO A 301 -21.31 -24.44 -4.10
C PRO A 301 -20.46 -23.69 -5.14
N THR A 302 -19.68 -22.68 -4.71
CA THR A 302 -18.76 -21.91 -5.57
C THR A 302 -17.41 -22.62 -5.87
N VAL A 303 -17.11 -23.75 -5.21
CA VAL A 303 -15.93 -24.60 -5.45
C VAL A 303 -16.21 -26.05 -5.03
N SER A 304 -16.09 -27.03 -5.94
CA SER A 304 -16.20 -28.47 -5.65
C SER A 304 -15.15 -29.26 -6.44
N GLN A 305 -14.56 -30.31 -5.86
CA GLN A 305 -13.58 -31.20 -6.49
C GLN A 305 -14.15 -32.61 -6.73
N SER A 306 -13.49 -33.41 -7.59
CA SER A 306 -13.88 -34.80 -7.87
C SER A 306 -13.74 -35.68 -6.62
N GLY A 307 -14.84 -36.28 -6.15
CA GLY A 307 -14.88 -37.13 -4.94
C GLY A 307 -15.65 -36.55 -3.75
N ASP A 308 -16.12 -35.31 -3.83
CA ASP A 308 -16.98 -34.69 -2.80
C ASP A 308 -18.37 -35.37 -2.72
N THR A 309 -18.95 -35.48 -1.51
CA THR A 309 -20.30 -36.07 -1.28
C THR A 309 -21.17 -35.18 -0.38
N ILE A 310 -22.45 -35.06 -0.72
CA ILE A 310 -23.46 -34.29 0.03
C ILE A 310 -24.72 -35.14 0.22
N THR A 311 -25.20 -35.26 1.46
CA THR A 311 -26.43 -35.97 1.79
C THR A 311 -27.57 -34.99 2.08
N VAL A 312 -28.71 -35.19 1.44
CA VAL A 312 -29.96 -34.42 1.59
C VAL A 312 -30.97 -35.26 2.38
N SER A 313 -31.62 -34.67 3.38
CA SER A 313 -32.67 -35.26 4.21
C SER A 313 -33.97 -34.47 4.03
N PHE A 314 -35.05 -35.13 3.61
CA PHE A 314 -36.29 -34.46 3.14
C PHE A 314 -37.30 -34.11 4.24
N GLY A 315 -37.02 -34.45 5.50
CA GLY A 315 -37.85 -34.11 6.65
C GLY A 315 -39.01 -35.07 6.92
N ASP A 316 -39.20 -36.11 6.11
CA ASP A 316 -40.20 -37.18 6.26
C ASP A 316 -39.58 -38.55 6.59
N GLY A 317 -38.28 -38.56 6.90
CA GLY A 317 -37.50 -39.75 7.22
C GLY A 317 -36.68 -40.33 6.04
N GLN A 318 -36.82 -39.80 4.82
CA GLN A 318 -36.06 -40.24 3.64
C GLN A 318 -34.81 -39.36 3.38
N GLN A 319 -33.74 -39.97 2.84
CA GLN A 319 -32.46 -39.30 2.53
C GLN A 319 -31.90 -39.70 1.15
N TYR A 320 -31.06 -38.83 0.55
CA TYR A 320 -30.41 -39.05 -0.75
C TYR A 320 -29.00 -38.44 -0.78
N THR A 321 -28.00 -39.17 -1.30
CA THR A 321 -26.60 -38.71 -1.37
C THR A 321 -26.15 -38.42 -2.81
N VAL A 322 -25.57 -37.24 -3.03
CA VAL A 322 -25.05 -36.75 -4.32
C VAL A 322 -23.53 -36.76 -4.30
N GLY A 323 -22.88 -37.28 -5.37
CA GLY A 323 -21.42 -37.29 -5.53
C GLY A 323 -20.94 -36.46 -6.74
N TYR A 324 -19.75 -35.83 -6.63
CA TYR A 324 -19.18 -34.93 -7.66
C TYR A 324 -18.04 -35.57 -8.47
N PRO A 325 -17.85 -35.22 -9.77
CA PRO A 325 -18.61 -34.24 -10.56
C PRO A 325 -19.94 -34.78 -11.13
N CYS A 326 -20.98 -33.95 -11.14
CA CYS A 326 -22.33 -34.33 -11.59
C CYS A 326 -22.38 -34.49 -13.13
N THR A 327 -22.85 -35.63 -13.63
CA THR A 327 -23.13 -35.84 -15.05
C THR A 327 -24.39 -35.07 -15.45
N LEU A 328 -24.29 -34.17 -16.44
CA LEU A 328 -25.39 -33.38 -17.04
C LEU A 328 -25.99 -32.24 -16.17
N GLY A 329 -25.13 -31.37 -15.61
CA GLY A 329 -25.48 -29.95 -15.43
C GLY A 329 -26.47 -29.55 -14.33
N ALA A 330 -26.91 -30.45 -13.45
CA ALA A 330 -27.66 -30.08 -12.25
C ALA A 330 -27.29 -30.99 -11.07
N CYS A 331 -26.54 -30.46 -10.10
CA CYS A 331 -26.31 -31.15 -8.83
C CYS A 331 -27.56 -30.96 -7.95
N GLY A 332 -28.37 -32.00 -7.78
CA GLY A 332 -29.65 -31.90 -7.08
C GLY A 332 -30.32 -33.25 -6.80
N ALA A 333 -31.44 -33.23 -6.07
CA ALA A 333 -32.23 -34.40 -5.73
C ALA A 333 -33.73 -34.15 -6.02
N VAL A 334 -34.53 -35.19 -6.25
CA VAL A 334 -35.98 -35.08 -6.49
C VAL A 334 -36.71 -35.95 -5.47
N HIS A 335 -37.77 -35.42 -4.85
CA HIS A 335 -38.56 -36.13 -3.84
C HIS A 335 -40.05 -35.78 -3.93
N ALA A 336 -40.93 -36.71 -3.55
CA ALA A 336 -42.39 -36.51 -3.52
C ALA A 336 -42.98 -36.93 -2.18
N TYR A 337 -43.82 -36.08 -1.60
CA TYR A 337 -44.35 -36.26 -0.24
C TYR A 337 -45.70 -36.97 -0.25
N ALA A 338 -45.83 -38.02 0.55
CA ALA A 338 -47.02 -38.87 0.62
C ALA A 338 -48.16 -38.29 1.49
N ASN A 339 -47.89 -37.30 2.34
CA ASN A 339 -48.86 -36.69 3.24
C ASN A 339 -48.82 -35.16 3.17
N ALA A 340 -49.94 -34.51 3.50
CA ALA A 340 -50.01 -33.06 3.62
C ALA A 340 -49.30 -32.59 4.90
N GLY A 341 -48.58 -31.47 4.83
CA GLY A 341 -47.76 -30.96 5.93
C GLY A 341 -46.70 -29.96 5.47
N ILE A 342 -45.92 -29.43 6.42
CA ILE A 342 -44.75 -28.59 6.16
C ILE A 342 -43.51 -29.40 6.52
N TYR A 343 -42.58 -29.55 5.56
CA TYR A 343 -41.38 -30.37 5.71
C TYR A 343 -40.13 -29.49 5.66
N THR A 344 -39.20 -29.71 6.60
CA THR A 344 -37.88 -29.07 6.61
C THR A 344 -36.88 -29.98 5.93
N VAL A 345 -36.26 -29.49 4.85
CA VAL A 345 -35.25 -30.21 4.08
C VAL A 345 -33.88 -29.67 4.46
N SER A 346 -32.94 -30.56 4.79
CA SER A 346 -31.56 -30.21 5.15
C SER A 346 -30.56 -30.95 4.27
N ALA A 347 -29.44 -30.31 3.96
CA ALA A 347 -28.32 -30.91 3.25
C ALA A 347 -27.02 -30.70 4.03
N SER A 348 -26.18 -31.72 4.12
CA SER A 348 -24.87 -31.65 4.79
C SER A 348 -23.85 -32.58 4.13
N GLY A 349 -22.59 -32.15 4.05
CA GLY A 349 -21.50 -32.94 3.47
C GLY A 349 -20.17 -32.20 3.47
N THR A 350 -19.26 -32.59 2.56
CA THR A 350 -17.96 -31.93 2.36
C THR A 350 -17.80 -31.46 0.92
N ALA A 351 -17.43 -30.18 0.72
CA ALA A 351 -17.12 -29.59 -0.59
C ALA A 351 -15.75 -28.91 -0.54
N GLY A 352 -14.82 -29.31 -1.41
CA GLY A 352 -13.44 -28.80 -1.40
C GLY A 352 -12.66 -29.11 -0.11
N GLY A 353 -13.03 -30.18 0.60
CA GLY A 353 -12.42 -30.57 1.89
C GLY A 353 -12.98 -29.87 3.13
N ALA A 354 -13.94 -28.93 2.98
CA ALA A 354 -14.57 -28.23 4.10
C ALA A 354 -16.02 -28.73 4.34
N PRO A 355 -16.49 -28.81 5.61
CA PRO A 355 -17.86 -29.19 5.92
C PRO A 355 -18.85 -28.09 5.52
N VAL A 356 -19.90 -28.45 4.79
CA VAL A 356 -20.95 -27.54 4.31
C VAL A 356 -22.33 -28.02 4.77
N SER A 357 -23.25 -27.08 5.06
CA SER A 357 -24.65 -27.39 5.39
C SER A 357 -25.61 -26.27 4.97
N GLY A 358 -26.86 -26.63 4.65
CA GLY A 358 -27.93 -25.68 4.28
C GLY A 358 -29.33 -26.30 4.44
N SER A 359 -30.38 -25.48 4.53
CA SER A 359 -31.77 -25.96 4.69
C SER A 359 -32.81 -25.10 3.96
N THR A 360 -33.98 -25.68 3.67
CA THR A 360 -35.16 -25.01 3.08
C THR A 360 -36.46 -25.68 3.56
N MET A 361 -37.63 -25.05 3.36
CA MET A 361 -38.96 -25.63 3.67
C MET A 361 -39.81 -25.88 2.42
N VAL A 362 -40.69 -26.89 2.46
CA VAL A 362 -41.70 -27.21 1.43
C VAL A 362 -43.07 -27.44 2.08
N VAL A 363 -44.12 -26.90 1.46
CA VAL A 363 -45.53 -27.01 1.94
C VAL A 363 -46.35 -27.94 1.04
N ILE A 364 -47.09 -28.90 1.63
CA ILE A 364 -47.92 -29.88 0.93
C ILE A 364 -49.38 -29.81 1.39
N GLY A 365 -50.33 -29.56 0.48
CA GLY A 365 -51.75 -29.29 0.81
C GLY A 365 -52.76 -30.44 0.62
N GLY A 366 -53.81 -30.50 1.45
CA GLY A 366 -54.99 -31.38 1.36
C GLY A 366 -56.30 -30.67 1.73
N GLY A 367 -57.43 -30.98 1.08
CA GLY A 367 -58.68 -30.20 1.15
C GLY A 367 -59.81 -30.73 2.06
N GLY A 368 -60.60 -29.81 2.64
CA GLY A 368 -62.01 -29.98 3.07
C GLY A 368 -62.38 -29.56 4.51
N GLY A 369 -63.26 -28.55 4.68
CA GLY A 369 -64.11 -28.36 5.89
C GLY A 369 -64.43 -26.91 6.36
N GLY A 370 -65.64 -26.40 6.06
CA GLY A 370 -66.44 -25.41 6.82
C GLY A 370 -65.87 -24.03 7.17
N GLY A 371 -65.95 -23.04 6.26
CA GLY A 371 -65.41 -21.68 6.48
C GLY A 371 -66.40 -20.64 7.01
N THR A 372 -65.93 -19.83 7.96
CA THR A 372 -66.57 -18.60 8.46
C THR A 372 -66.60 -17.53 7.35
N LEU A 373 -67.72 -16.82 7.19
CA LEU A 373 -67.80 -15.67 6.29
C LEU A 373 -67.34 -14.40 7.02
N THR A 374 -66.33 -13.73 6.49
CA THR A 374 -65.81 -12.46 7.05
C THR A 374 -66.38 -11.29 6.24
N ILE A 375 -67.00 -10.33 6.93
CA ILE A 375 -67.49 -9.07 6.36
C ILE A 375 -66.52 -7.97 6.76
N THR A 376 -65.88 -7.33 5.78
CA THR A 376 -64.91 -6.25 6.03
C THR A 376 -65.49 -4.92 5.56
N PRO A 377 -65.97 -4.04 6.47
CA PRO A 377 -66.36 -2.68 6.14
C PRO A 377 -65.11 -1.81 5.93
N SER A 378 -65.08 -1.06 4.84
CA SER A 378 -64.01 -0.11 4.52
C SER A 378 -64.62 1.24 4.13
N PRO A 379 -64.44 2.30 4.94
CA PRO A 379 -63.78 2.30 6.25
C PRO A 379 -64.65 1.63 7.33
N ALA A 380 -64.02 1.01 8.34
CA ALA A 380 -64.74 0.35 9.45
C ALA A 380 -65.44 1.34 10.41
N ASN A 381 -64.97 2.58 10.45
CA ASN A 381 -65.54 3.67 11.25
C ASN A 381 -65.82 4.90 10.37
N PRO A 382 -66.89 4.88 9.55
CA PRO A 382 -67.24 6.00 8.68
C PRO A 382 -67.75 7.20 9.49
N THR A 383 -67.84 8.36 8.83
CA THR A 383 -68.62 9.50 9.34
C THR A 383 -70.00 9.53 8.70
N VAL A 384 -70.94 10.29 9.28
CA VAL A 384 -72.30 10.40 8.76
C VAL A 384 -72.27 10.84 7.29
N GLY A 385 -72.89 10.05 6.40
CA GLY A 385 -72.93 10.30 4.95
C GLY A 385 -71.75 9.76 4.14
N GLN A 386 -70.74 9.14 4.77
CA GLN A 386 -69.61 8.51 4.07
C GLN A 386 -69.99 7.12 3.53
N ASN A 387 -69.63 6.86 2.27
CA ASN A 387 -69.81 5.53 1.65
C ASN A 387 -68.88 4.51 2.32
N VAL A 388 -69.46 3.41 2.79
CA VAL A 388 -68.76 2.23 3.31
C VAL A 388 -68.86 1.11 2.29
N ILE A 389 -67.72 0.55 1.91
CA ILE A 389 -67.63 -0.63 1.04
C ILE A 389 -67.52 -1.88 1.92
N PHE A 390 -68.44 -2.81 1.75
CA PHE A 390 -68.48 -4.08 2.48
C PHE A 390 -67.98 -5.20 1.57
N VAL A 391 -66.80 -5.75 1.88
CA VAL A 391 -66.19 -6.86 1.12
C VAL A 391 -66.43 -8.18 1.84
N LEU A 392 -66.82 -9.22 1.10
CA LEU A 392 -67.05 -10.57 1.62
C LEU A 392 -65.82 -11.46 1.35
N SER A 393 -65.39 -12.26 2.33
CA SER A 393 -64.30 -13.24 2.22
C SER A 393 -64.64 -14.54 2.97
N PRO A 394 -64.30 -15.75 2.47
CA PRO A 394 -63.47 -16.03 1.29
C PRO A 394 -64.17 -15.76 -0.04
N THR A 395 -63.40 -15.31 -1.04
CA THR A 395 -63.86 -15.16 -2.43
C THR A 395 -63.84 -16.51 -3.15
N VAL A 396 -64.76 -17.41 -2.81
CA VAL A 396 -65.01 -18.60 -3.65
C VAL A 396 -66.50 -18.87 -3.72
N SER A 397 -67.03 -18.79 -4.93
CA SER A 397 -68.42 -19.08 -5.22
C SER A 397 -68.56 -19.37 -6.72
N GLN A 398 -69.32 -20.42 -7.04
CA GLN A 398 -69.59 -20.84 -8.41
C GLN A 398 -70.67 -19.94 -9.03
N SER A 399 -70.78 -19.93 -10.37
CA SER A 399 -71.86 -19.22 -11.07
C SER A 399 -73.23 -19.70 -10.56
N GLY A 400 -74.01 -18.81 -9.91
CA GLY A 400 -75.36 -19.10 -9.40
C GLY A 400 -75.57 -18.97 -7.88
N ASP A 401 -74.52 -18.77 -7.08
CA ASP A 401 -74.66 -18.52 -5.64
C ASP A 401 -75.18 -17.09 -5.35
N THR A 402 -75.90 -16.92 -4.21
CA THR A 402 -76.42 -15.63 -3.74
C THR A 402 -76.07 -15.35 -2.29
N MET A 403 -75.66 -14.12 -2.00
CA MET A 403 -75.36 -13.62 -0.64
C MET A 403 -76.20 -12.37 -0.35
N THR A 404 -76.91 -12.33 0.78
CA THR A 404 -77.67 -11.14 1.20
C THR A 404 -76.98 -10.47 2.38
N ILE A 405 -76.72 -9.17 2.27
CA ILE A 405 -76.11 -8.32 3.29
C ILE A 405 -77.19 -7.41 3.87
N ALA A 406 -77.31 -7.36 5.20
CA ALA A 406 -78.15 -6.43 5.93
C ALA A 406 -77.28 -5.44 6.71
N PHE A 407 -77.47 -4.14 6.49
CA PHE A 407 -76.56 -3.09 6.99
C PHE A 407 -76.88 -2.61 8.42
N GLY A 408 -77.90 -3.15 9.07
CA GLY A 408 -78.25 -2.82 10.46
C GLY A 408 -79.07 -1.55 10.66
N ASP A 409 -79.40 -0.81 9.59
CA ASP A 409 -80.26 0.38 9.59
C ASP A 409 -81.61 0.18 8.86
N GLY A 410 -81.94 -1.08 8.56
CA GLY A 410 -83.15 -1.49 7.85
C GLY A 410 -82.97 -1.71 6.34
N GLN A 411 -81.82 -1.34 5.75
CA GLN A 411 -81.51 -1.58 4.34
C GLN A 411 -80.77 -2.90 4.11
N GLN A 412 -81.02 -3.56 2.97
CA GLN A 412 -80.38 -4.81 2.56
C GLN A 412 -79.97 -4.79 1.09
N TYR A 413 -78.97 -5.58 0.74
CA TYR A 413 -78.46 -5.73 -0.63
C TYR A 413 -78.06 -7.18 -0.93
N THR A 414 -78.46 -7.70 -2.10
CA THR A 414 -78.15 -9.07 -2.53
C THR A 414 -77.09 -9.06 -3.63
N VAL A 415 -76.04 -9.86 -3.43
CA VAL A 415 -74.93 -10.08 -4.37
C VAL A 415 -75.11 -11.46 -5.04
N SER A 416 -75.07 -11.50 -6.37
CA SER A 416 -75.14 -12.72 -7.18
C SER A 416 -73.81 -12.97 -7.92
N TYR A 417 -73.35 -14.22 -7.98
CA TYR A 417 -72.06 -14.59 -8.57
C TYR A 417 -72.18 -15.18 -10.00
N PRO A 418 -71.19 -14.95 -10.89
CA PRO A 418 -69.93 -14.22 -10.68
C PRO A 418 -70.08 -12.68 -10.80
N CYS A 419 -69.29 -11.93 -10.03
CA CYS A 419 -69.38 -10.47 -9.93
C CYS A 419 -68.84 -9.76 -11.19
N PRO A 420 -69.56 -8.79 -11.80
CA PRO A 420 -69.19 -8.16 -13.08
C PRO A 420 -67.88 -7.34 -13.10
N LEU A 421 -67.28 -7.05 -11.93
CA LEU A 421 -66.14 -6.13 -11.80
C LEU A 421 -65.04 -6.61 -10.83
N GLY A 422 -64.95 -7.90 -10.54
CA GLY A 422 -63.81 -8.48 -9.80
C GLY A 422 -63.78 -8.27 -8.28
N ALA A 423 -64.74 -7.55 -7.68
CA ALA A 423 -64.91 -7.45 -6.24
C ALA A 423 -66.36 -7.78 -5.84
N CYS A 424 -66.54 -8.73 -4.92
CA CYS A 424 -67.85 -9.15 -4.44
C CYS A 424 -68.16 -8.48 -3.09
N GLY A 425 -69.03 -7.46 -3.14
CA GLY A 425 -69.34 -6.60 -2.01
C GLY A 425 -70.49 -5.63 -2.29
N ALA A 426 -70.82 -4.79 -1.32
CA ALA A 426 -71.86 -3.77 -1.44
C ALA A 426 -71.38 -2.41 -0.89
N VAL A 427 -71.95 -1.31 -1.38
CA VAL A 427 -71.65 0.04 -0.87
C VAL A 427 -72.89 0.58 -0.16
N HIS A 428 -72.73 1.11 1.05
CA HIS A 428 -73.82 1.70 1.83
C HIS A 428 -73.33 2.90 2.65
N ALA A 429 -74.17 3.91 2.83
CA ALA A 429 -73.84 5.12 3.60
C ALA A 429 -74.89 5.35 4.69
N TYR A 430 -74.43 5.55 5.93
CA TYR A 430 -75.30 5.74 7.09
C TYR A 430 -75.66 7.22 7.27
N SER A 431 -76.95 7.50 7.41
CA SER A 431 -77.49 8.86 7.53
C SER A 431 -77.47 9.43 8.96
N ALA A 432 -77.06 8.63 9.95
CA ALA A 432 -76.93 9.06 11.35
C ALA A 432 -75.72 8.42 12.04
N ALA A 433 -75.22 9.07 13.10
CA ALA A 433 -74.14 8.54 13.92
C ALA A 433 -74.69 7.42 14.84
N GLY A 434 -73.92 6.36 15.03
CA GLY A 434 -74.33 5.19 15.80
C GLY A 434 -73.55 3.93 15.45
N THR A 435 -73.76 2.88 16.23
CA THR A 435 -73.19 1.55 15.97
C THR A 435 -74.23 0.68 15.27
N TYR A 436 -73.91 0.20 14.08
CA TYR A 436 -74.78 -0.63 13.24
C TYR A 436 -74.19 -2.04 13.12
N THR A 437 -75.00 -3.07 13.35
CA THR A 437 -74.59 -4.46 13.15
C THR A 437 -74.89 -4.88 11.72
N VAL A 438 -73.85 -5.20 10.96
CA VAL A 438 -73.94 -5.66 9.58
C VAL A 438 -73.81 -7.17 9.54
N SER A 439 -74.79 -7.85 8.97
CA SER A 439 -74.82 -9.31 8.88
C SER A 439 -74.99 -9.75 7.43
N ALA A 440 -74.34 -10.86 7.06
CA ALA A 440 -74.50 -11.48 5.75
C ALA A 440 -74.73 -12.98 5.87
N SER A 441 -75.62 -13.51 5.05
CA SER A 441 -75.92 -14.94 4.97
C SER A 441 -76.23 -15.38 3.53
N GLY A 442 -75.90 -16.62 3.21
CA GLY A 442 -76.15 -17.21 1.90
C GLY A 442 -75.50 -18.57 1.72
N THR A 443 -75.30 -18.98 0.47
CA THR A 443 -74.68 -20.25 0.09
C THR A 443 -73.41 -20.01 -0.71
N ALA A 444 -72.28 -20.59 -0.31
CA ALA A 444 -71.01 -20.53 -1.04
C ALA A 444 -70.57 -21.96 -1.39
N GLY A 445 -70.52 -22.30 -2.68
CA GLY A 445 -70.18 -23.66 -3.13
C GLY A 445 -71.17 -24.73 -2.66
N GLY A 446 -72.45 -24.37 -2.50
CA GLY A 446 -73.52 -25.26 -2.04
C GLY A 446 -73.64 -25.44 -0.51
N ALA A 447 -72.77 -24.84 0.29
CA ALA A 447 -72.84 -24.88 1.76
C ALA A 447 -73.33 -23.55 2.35
N ALA A 448 -74.11 -23.60 3.45
CA ALA A 448 -74.62 -22.42 4.13
C ALA A 448 -73.49 -21.70 4.89
N VAL A 449 -73.35 -20.38 4.64
CA VAL A 449 -72.35 -19.53 5.28
C VAL A 449 -73.02 -18.30 5.90
N SER A 450 -72.51 -17.85 7.04
CA SER A 450 -72.98 -16.62 7.70
C SER A 450 -71.84 -15.92 8.44
N GLY A 451 -71.95 -14.60 8.55
CA GLY A 451 -71.00 -13.73 9.23
C GLY A 451 -71.65 -12.43 9.69
N SER A 452 -71.08 -11.79 10.71
CA SER A 452 -71.53 -10.47 11.15
C SER A 452 -70.35 -9.61 11.60
N THR A 453 -70.47 -8.30 11.44
CA THR A 453 -69.50 -7.29 11.87
C THR A 453 -70.26 -6.04 12.36
N THR A 454 -69.58 -5.11 13.01
CA THR A 454 -70.16 -3.85 13.48
C THR A 454 -69.47 -2.67 12.83
N VAL A 455 -70.24 -1.66 12.43
CA VAL A 455 -69.76 -0.39 11.89
C VAL A 455 -70.13 0.72 12.86
N VAL A 456 -69.14 1.50 13.31
CA VAL A 456 -69.37 2.64 14.22
C VAL A 456 -69.24 3.94 13.43
N VAL A 457 -70.35 4.66 13.28
CA VAL A 457 -70.41 5.92 12.52
C VAL A 457 -70.14 7.09 13.48
N GLY A 458 -68.99 7.75 13.35
CA GLY A 458 -68.52 8.81 14.27
C GLY A 458 -68.96 10.22 13.87
N GLY A 459 -69.13 11.11 14.88
CA GLY A 459 -69.28 12.57 14.71
C GLY A 459 -67.92 13.27 14.82
N GLY A 460 -67.54 14.10 13.84
CA GLY A 460 -66.20 14.68 13.74
C GLY A 460 -65.88 15.81 14.75
N GLY A 461 -64.61 15.86 15.19
CA GLY A 461 -63.98 16.96 15.94
C GLY A 461 -62.50 16.66 16.25
N GLY A 462 -61.59 17.58 15.94
CA GLY A 462 -60.13 17.36 15.84
C GLY A 462 -59.28 17.61 17.11
N GLY A 463 -58.02 17.14 17.04
CA GLY A 463 -56.91 17.43 17.96
C GLY A 463 -56.56 16.29 18.93
N GLY A 464 -55.43 15.60 18.69
CA GLY A 464 -54.85 14.62 19.64
C GLY A 464 -55.57 13.27 19.70
N GLY A 465 -55.59 12.53 18.59
CA GLY A 465 -56.17 11.19 18.55
C GLY A 465 -55.25 10.13 19.17
N THR A 466 -55.83 9.16 19.87
CA THR A 466 -55.16 7.92 20.27
C THR A 466 -55.83 6.72 19.60
N SER A 467 -55.09 5.63 19.40
CA SER A 467 -55.68 4.37 18.92
C SER A 467 -55.08 3.17 19.65
N THR A 468 -55.86 2.10 19.81
CA THR A 468 -55.37 0.80 20.32
C THR A 468 -55.37 -0.28 19.25
N ALA A 469 -55.73 0.06 18.00
CA ALA A 469 -55.67 -0.88 16.88
C ALA A 469 -54.22 -1.21 16.54
N GLN A 470 -53.94 -2.45 16.11
CA GLN A 470 -52.61 -2.84 15.66
C GLN A 470 -52.15 -2.00 14.46
N ASN A 471 -53.03 -1.76 13.49
CA ASN A 471 -52.74 -0.96 12.29
C ASN A 471 -53.80 0.15 12.14
N PRO A 472 -53.65 1.29 12.82
CA PRO A 472 -54.66 2.35 12.80
C PRO A 472 -54.55 3.21 11.54
N THR A 473 -55.61 3.97 11.26
CA THR A 473 -55.56 5.06 10.29
C THR A 473 -55.82 6.39 11.00
N PHE A 474 -55.17 7.46 10.55
CA PHE A 474 -55.35 8.81 11.10
C PHE A 474 -55.27 9.86 9.99
N THR A 475 -56.11 10.88 10.05
CA THR A 475 -56.13 11.98 9.07
C THR A 475 -55.75 13.28 9.75
N TYR A 476 -54.72 13.93 9.25
CA TYR A 476 -54.30 15.24 9.74
C TYR A 476 -55.05 16.34 9.00
N THR A 477 -55.73 17.20 9.75
CA THR A 477 -56.58 18.26 9.18
C THR A 477 -55.88 19.60 9.05
N GLU A 478 -54.63 19.70 9.51
CA GLU A 478 -53.78 20.88 9.42
C GLU A 478 -52.37 20.48 8.98
N ALA A 479 -51.66 21.39 8.32
CA ALA A 479 -50.27 21.17 7.94
C ALA A 479 -49.37 21.40 9.16
N GLY A 480 -48.34 20.59 9.32
CA GLY A 480 -47.44 20.67 10.48
C GLY A 480 -46.62 19.41 10.67
N THR A 481 -45.71 19.45 11.64
CA THR A 481 -44.94 18.27 12.06
C THR A 481 -45.59 17.65 13.29
N TYR A 482 -45.91 16.37 13.21
CA TYR A 482 -46.60 15.61 14.24
C TYR A 482 -45.70 14.48 14.74
N THR A 483 -45.57 14.33 16.06
CA THR A 483 -44.85 13.20 16.66
C THR A 483 -45.82 12.06 16.91
N VAL A 484 -45.69 10.99 16.13
CA VAL A 484 -46.48 9.76 16.30
C VAL A 484 -45.73 8.81 17.21
N THR A 485 -46.39 8.34 18.28
CA THR A 485 -45.82 7.39 19.23
C THR A 485 -46.60 6.08 19.20
N LEU A 486 -45.91 4.95 19.06
CA LEU A 486 -46.46 3.61 19.24
C LEU A 486 -45.88 2.98 20.51
N THR A 487 -46.75 2.44 21.35
CA THR A 487 -46.41 1.56 22.48
C THR A 487 -46.86 0.14 22.16
N ALA A 488 -45.93 -0.80 22.09
CA ALA A 488 -46.21 -2.22 21.88
C ALA A 488 -45.95 -2.99 23.19
N THR A 489 -46.90 -3.83 23.61
CA THR A 489 -46.83 -4.56 24.90
C THR A 489 -47.05 -6.05 24.70
N ASN A 490 -46.26 -6.88 25.38
CA ASN A 490 -46.49 -8.31 25.56
C ASN A 490 -46.38 -8.70 27.05
N CYS A 491 -46.44 -9.99 27.35
CA CYS A 491 -46.35 -10.52 28.71
C CYS A 491 -44.97 -10.38 29.39
N LYS A 492 -43.91 -9.95 28.67
CA LYS A 492 -42.58 -9.61 29.22
C LYS A 492 -42.39 -8.10 29.46
N GLY A 493 -43.28 -7.24 28.97
CA GLY A 493 -43.22 -5.80 29.18
C GLY A 493 -43.71 -4.99 27.98
N SER A 494 -43.48 -3.68 28.03
CA SER A 494 -43.82 -2.75 26.95
C SER A 494 -42.58 -2.02 26.45
N ASN A 495 -42.64 -1.58 25.20
CA ASN A 495 -41.64 -0.70 24.60
C ASN A 495 -42.36 0.36 23.76
N GLN A 496 -41.73 1.52 23.60
CA GLN A 496 -42.29 2.62 22.84
C GLN A 496 -41.31 3.11 21.78
N THR A 497 -41.85 3.57 20.66
CA THR A 497 -41.11 4.28 19.61
C THR A 497 -41.87 5.51 19.18
N ALA A 498 -41.17 6.57 18.82
CA ALA A 498 -41.76 7.80 18.32
C ALA A 498 -41.06 8.26 17.03
N GLN A 499 -41.84 8.67 16.03
CA GLN A 499 -41.33 9.20 14.76
C GLN A 499 -42.09 10.48 14.39
N GLN A 500 -41.39 11.43 13.77
CA GLN A 500 -42.00 12.65 13.27
C GLN A 500 -42.54 12.45 11.84
N ILE A 501 -43.75 12.92 11.61
CA ILE A 501 -44.40 12.97 10.31
C ILE A 501 -44.65 14.43 9.94
N VAL A 502 -44.24 14.82 8.74
CA VAL A 502 -44.51 16.15 8.19
C VAL A 502 -45.75 16.06 7.30
N VAL A 503 -46.80 16.80 7.68
CA VAL A 503 -48.03 16.94 6.90
C VAL A 503 -47.93 18.21 6.08
N LEU A 504 -47.87 18.06 4.76
CA LEU A 504 -47.76 19.16 3.82
C LEU A 504 -49.13 19.77 3.52
N GLY A 505 -49.14 21.05 3.17
CA GLY A 505 -50.34 21.72 2.63
C GLY A 505 -50.81 21.09 1.32
N THR A 506 -52.02 21.46 0.90
CA THR A 506 -52.55 21.13 -0.44
C THR A 506 -51.68 21.76 -1.54
N CYS A 507 -51.46 21.05 -2.65
CA CYS A 507 -50.63 21.50 -3.79
C CYS A 507 -51.17 22.83 -4.33
N THR A 508 -50.35 23.89 -4.24
CA THR A 508 -50.68 25.25 -4.72
C THR A 508 -50.22 25.50 -6.16
N GLN A 509 -49.56 24.53 -6.81
CA GLN A 509 -48.97 24.71 -8.13
C GLN A 509 -50.03 24.64 -9.22
N THR A 510 -50.00 25.62 -10.12
CA THR A 510 -50.97 25.78 -11.22
C THR A 510 -50.41 25.39 -12.58
N ALA A 511 -49.16 24.92 -12.67
CA ALA A 511 -48.50 24.59 -13.93
C ALA A 511 -47.44 23.47 -13.78
N ALA A 512 -47.19 22.74 -14.87
CA ALA A 512 -46.10 21.76 -14.98
C ALA A 512 -44.72 22.42 -14.87
N PRO A 513 -43.69 21.69 -14.38
CA PRO A 513 -42.31 22.16 -14.45
C PRO A 513 -41.85 22.41 -15.90
N VAL A 514 -40.92 23.34 -16.07
CA VAL A 514 -40.13 23.44 -17.30
C VAL A 514 -38.75 22.92 -16.97
N ALA A 515 -38.39 21.76 -17.53
CA ALA A 515 -37.14 21.09 -17.23
C ALA A 515 -35.95 21.90 -17.77
N ASP A 516 -34.97 22.16 -16.91
CA ASP A 516 -33.68 22.71 -17.29
C ASP A 516 -32.59 22.24 -16.31
N PHE A 517 -31.36 22.15 -16.77
CA PHE A 517 -30.23 21.77 -15.94
C PHE A 517 -28.91 22.32 -16.43
N THR A 518 -27.95 22.45 -15.52
CA THR A 518 -26.55 22.75 -15.82
C THR A 518 -25.66 21.60 -15.38
N TRP A 519 -24.43 21.53 -15.88
CA TRP A 519 -23.43 20.56 -15.41
C TRP A 519 -22.11 21.23 -15.13
N GLY A 520 -21.33 20.61 -14.25
CA GLY A 520 -19.95 21.00 -13.97
C GLY A 520 -19.13 19.82 -13.48
N PRO A 521 -17.80 19.94 -13.42
CA PRO A 521 -17.01 21.16 -13.70
C PRO A 521 -16.92 21.52 -15.20
N LEU A 522 -16.62 22.79 -15.51
CA LEU A 522 -16.46 23.34 -16.86
C LEU A 522 -15.17 24.18 -16.95
N GLY A 523 -14.59 24.26 -18.15
CA GLY A 523 -13.42 25.09 -18.44
C GLY A 523 -12.09 24.35 -18.27
N GLU A 524 -11.00 25.10 -18.14
CA GLU A 524 -9.67 24.54 -17.91
C GLU A 524 -9.51 24.04 -16.48
N LEU A 525 -8.87 22.88 -16.30
CA LEU A 525 -8.56 22.33 -14.98
C LEU A 525 -7.50 23.22 -14.30
N PRO A 526 -7.74 23.72 -13.07
CA PRO A 526 -6.73 24.48 -12.34
C PRO A 526 -5.42 23.70 -12.17
N GLY A 527 -4.32 24.26 -12.66
CA GLY A 527 -2.98 23.64 -12.64
C GLY A 527 -2.59 22.89 -13.92
N TYR A 528 -3.53 22.66 -14.84
CA TYR A 528 -3.31 22.00 -16.13
C TYR A 528 -4.06 22.76 -17.23
N PRO A 529 -3.51 23.89 -17.74
CA PRO A 529 -4.18 24.72 -18.74
C PRO A 529 -4.45 23.98 -20.07
N GLU A 530 -3.69 22.93 -20.38
CA GLU A 530 -3.92 22.05 -21.52
C GLU A 530 -5.13 21.10 -21.34
N GLN A 531 -5.62 20.91 -20.11
CA GLN A 531 -6.71 20.00 -19.79
C GLN A 531 -8.04 20.75 -19.69
N GLN A 532 -9.01 20.35 -20.52
CA GLN A 532 -10.40 20.83 -20.48
C GLN A 532 -11.28 19.92 -19.61
N GLN A 533 -12.36 20.47 -19.05
CA GLN A 533 -13.32 19.79 -18.18
C GLN A 533 -14.75 19.84 -18.76
N PRO A 534 -15.54 18.77 -18.57
CA PRO A 534 -15.18 17.50 -17.93
C PRO A 534 -14.40 16.54 -18.85
N TYR A 535 -13.51 15.72 -18.30
CA TYR A 535 -12.71 14.73 -19.05
C TYR A 535 -13.02 13.29 -18.66
N ALA A 536 -12.58 12.32 -19.47
CA ALA A 536 -12.81 10.90 -19.22
C ALA A 536 -12.23 10.47 -17.85
N GLY A 537 -13.06 9.84 -17.02
CA GLY A 537 -12.75 9.46 -15.64
C GLY A 537 -13.11 10.50 -14.59
N GLN A 538 -13.50 11.72 -14.98
CA GLN A 538 -13.95 12.76 -14.05
C GLN A 538 -15.45 12.64 -13.74
N GLN A 539 -15.80 12.78 -12.45
CA GLN A 539 -17.19 12.88 -12.03
C GLN A 539 -17.80 14.22 -12.44
N VAL A 540 -18.94 14.16 -13.11
CA VAL A 540 -19.74 15.31 -13.56
C VAL A 540 -20.98 15.42 -12.70
N THR A 541 -21.25 16.62 -12.19
CA THR A 541 -22.43 16.93 -11.39
C THR A 541 -23.43 17.74 -12.22
N PHE A 542 -24.61 17.19 -12.39
CA PHE A 542 -25.78 17.84 -12.96
C PHE A 542 -26.56 18.55 -11.85
N THR A 543 -26.95 19.80 -12.09
CA THR A 543 -27.73 20.63 -11.15
C THR A 543 -29.00 21.10 -11.81
N ASP A 544 -30.13 20.89 -11.12
CA ASP A 544 -31.44 21.35 -11.54
C ASP A 544 -31.50 22.88 -11.66
N ASN A 545 -32.07 23.35 -12.77
CA ASN A 545 -32.42 24.74 -13.03
C ASN A 545 -33.88 24.88 -13.48
N SER A 546 -34.70 23.85 -13.26
CA SER A 546 -36.08 23.78 -13.72
C SER A 546 -36.97 24.77 -12.97
N THR A 547 -38.02 25.29 -13.65
CA THR A 547 -38.97 26.24 -13.05
C THR A 547 -40.24 25.55 -12.55
N ASN A 548 -41.11 26.30 -11.84
CA ASN A 548 -42.40 25.83 -11.26
C ASN A 548 -42.26 24.77 -10.15
N GLU A 549 -41.22 24.94 -9.32
CA GLU A 549 -40.89 24.14 -8.12
C GLU A 549 -41.01 22.62 -8.32
N PRO A 550 -40.08 22.00 -9.06
CA PRO A 550 -40.02 20.55 -9.15
C PRO A 550 -39.63 19.91 -7.81
N ASP A 551 -40.21 18.74 -7.53
CA ASP A 551 -39.95 17.90 -6.36
C ASP A 551 -39.32 16.54 -6.72
N GLN A 552 -39.17 16.23 -8.01
CA GLN A 552 -38.54 14.99 -8.51
C GLN A 552 -38.00 15.16 -9.95
N TRP A 553 -36.88 14.50 -10.27
CA TRP A 553 -36.25 14.51 -11.59
C TRP A 553 -35.94 13.09 -12.06
N HIS A 554 -36.10 12.85 -13.35
CA HIS A 554 -35.81 11.58 -13.99
C HIS A 554 -34.75 11.79 -15.06
N TRP A 555 -33.61 11.13 -14.92
CA TRP A 555 -32.43 11.23 -15.78
C TRP A 555 -32.25 9.94 -16.57
N TYR A 556 -32.11 10.06 -17.90
CA TYR A 556 -31.98 8.89 -18.75
C TYR A 556 -31.24 9.15 -20.07
N ASP A 557 -30.88 8.06 -20.76
CA ASP A 557 -30.25 8.03 -22.08
C ASP A 557 -28.93 8.80 -22.17
N PHE A 558 -27.86 8.17 -21.67
CA PHE A 558 -26.49 8.69 -21.74
C PHE A 558 -25.69 8.11 -22.92
N GLN A 559 -26.39 7.63 -23.96
CA GLN A 559 -25.92 6.89 -25.15
C GLN A 559 -25.10 5.60 -24.89
N GLU A 560 -24.08 5.64 -24.06
CA GLU A 560 -23.14 4.53 -23.83
C GLU A 560 -23.45 3.75 -22.56
N ASP A 561 -23.96 4.44 -21.54
CA ASP A 561 -24.50 3.83 -20.32
C ASP A 561 -26.00 4.07 -20.31
N MET A 562 -26.79 2.99 -20.43
CA MET A 562 -28.25 3.04 -20.27
C MET A 562 -28.58 3.32 -18.79
N VAL A 563 -28.34 4.55 -18.35
CA VAL A 563 -28.78 5.04 -17.05
C VAL A 563 -30.25 5.40 -17.17
N ASP A 564 -31.03 4.96 -16.20
CA ASP A 564 -32.43 5.28 -15.99
C ASP A 564 -32.59 5.47 -14.48
N SER A 565 -32.73 6.71 -14.03
CA SER A 565 -32.64 7.04 -12.60
C SER A 565 -33.56 8.18 -12.21
N THR A 566 -34.35 7.96 -11.17
CA THR A 566 -35.23 8.98 -10.58
C THR A 566 -34.62 9.47 -9.26
N VAL A 567 -34.43 10.78 -9.13
CA VAL A 567 -33.85 11.43 -7.95
C VAL A 567 -34.80 12.48 -7.39
N THR A 568 -34.75 12.68 -6.07
CA THR A 568 -35.48 13.75 -5.36
C THR A 568 -34.53 14.85 -4.88
N THR A 569 -33.24 14.72 -5.18
CA THR A 569 -32.22 15.74 -4.96
C THR A 569 -32.08 16.61 -6.20
N ARG A 570 -31.82 17.91 -6.00
CA ARG A 570 -31.54 18.85 -7.09
C ARG A 570 -30.23 18.59 -7.85
N THR A 571 -29.48 17.56 -7.46
CA THR A 571 -28.21 17.18 -8.08
C THR A 571 -28.16 15.70 -8.41
N PHE A 572 -27.48 15.36 -9.49
CA PHE A 572 -27.18 14.00 -9.96
C PHE A 572 -25.72 13.92 -10.43
N THR A 573 -25.02 12.81 -10.21
CA THR A 573 -23.60 12.66 -10.60
C THR A 573 -23.38 11.46 -11.50
N HIS A 574 -22.51 11.60 -12.50
CA HIS A 574 -22.13 10.51 -13.41
C HIS A 574 -20.67 10.65 -13.89
N THR A 575 -20.03 9.54 -14.28
CA THR A 575 -18.63 9.49 -14.76
C THR A 575 -18.52 8.64 -16.02
N TRP A 576 -17.94 9.19 -17.09
CA TRP A 576 -17.67 8.42 -18.32
C TRP A 576 -16.23 7.92 -18.35
N SER A 577 -16.04 6.68 -18.81
CA SER A 577 -14.69 6.12 -19.02
C SER A 577 -14.09 6.49 -20.39
N GLN A 578 -14.90 6.96 -21.33
CA GLN A 578 -14.49 7.28 -22.70
C GLN A 578 -14.79 8.75 -23.05
N PRO A 579 -13.91 9.43 -23.81
CA PRO A 579 -14.14 10.79 -24.31
C PRO A 579 -15.26 10.82 -25.37
N GLY A 580 -15.68 12.03 -25.74
CA GLY A 580 -16.68 12.31 -26.79
C GLY A 580 -17.95 12.99 -26.30
N ASP A 581 -18.84 13.30 -27.24
CA ASP A 581 -20.14 13.92 -26.97
C ASP A 581 -21.13 12.91 -26.37
N LYS A 582 -21.72 13.25 -25.23
CA LYS A 582 -22.72 12.44 -24.52
C LYS A 582 -24.05 13.19 -24.49
N ASN A 583 -25.13 12.50 -24.82
CA ASN A 583 -26.47 13.06 -24.67
C ASN A 583 -26.94 12.86 -23.24
N VAL A 584 -27.68 13.83 -22.70
CA VAL A 584 -28.25 13.74 -21.35
C VAL A 584 -29.69 14.21 -21.41
N ARG A 585 -30.62 13.33 -21.03
CA ARG A 585 -32.05 13.65 -20.97
C ARG A 585 -32.54 13.79 -19.55
N MET A 586 -33.47 14.72 -19.36
CA MET A 586 -34.13 14.94 -18.07
C MET A 586 -35.63 15.28 -18.24
N THR A 587 -36.47 14.72 -17.37
CA THR A 587 -37.82 15.26 -17.08
C THR A 587 -37.90 15.68 -15.62
N ALA A 588 -38.61 16.77 -15.35
CA ALA A 588 -38.86 17.30 -14.01
C ALA A 588 -40.34 17.19 -13.66
N HIS A 589 -40.63 16.83 -12.42
CA HIS A 589 -41.97 16.60 -11.89
C HIS A 589 -42.25 17.51 -10.71
N ASN A 590 -43.51 17.95 -10.56
CA ASN A 590 -43.98 18.61 -9.33
C ASN A 590 -45.28 17.97 -8.83
N CYS A 591 -45.63 18.30 -7.59
CA CYS A 591 -46.79 17.76 -6.89
C CYS A 591 -46.82 16.23 -6.93
N SER A 592 -45.68 15.62 -6.61
CA SER A 592 -45.54 14.17 -6.48
C SER A 592 -45.85 13.41 -7.78
N GLY A 593 -45.44 13.99 -8.92
CA GLY A 593 -45.60 13.38 -10.25
C GLY A 593 -46.90 13.74 -10.97
N LEU A 594 -47.79 14.55 -10.37
CA LEU A 594 -49.04 14.98 -11.00
C LEU A 594 -48.81 15.77 -12.29
N TRP A 595 -47.75 16.57 -12.35
CA TRP A 595 -47.35 17.27 -13.56
C TRP A 595 -45.92 16.90 -13.93
N SER A 596 -45.70 16.68 -15.21
CA SER A 596 -44.40 16.39 -15.82
C SER A 596 -44.05 17.48 -16.80
N SER A 597 -42.78 17.88 -16.82
CA SER A 597 -42.24 18.69 -17.91
C SER A 597 -42.22 17.90 -19.22
N SER A 598 -42.02 18.60 -20.33
CA SER A 598 -41.44 17.97 -21.53
C SER A 598 -40.00 17.56 -21.25
N GLU A 599 -39.51 16.57 -22.01
CA GLU A 599 -38.11 16.16 -21.96
C GLU A 599 -37.20 17.31 -22.43
N ILE A 600 -36.09 17.49 -21.73
CA ILE A 600 -34.97 18.29 -22.22
C ILE A 600 -33.78 17.39 -22.54
N LEU A 601 -33.14 17.63 -23.69
CA LEU A 601 -31.92 16.97 -24.15
C LEU A 601 -30.79 18.01 -24.22
N LYS A 602 -29.66 17.73 -23.57
CA LYS A 602 -28.43 18.51 -23.74
C LYS A 602 -27.25 17.61 -24.07
N THR A 603 -26.32 18.12 -24.87
CA THR A 603 -25.07 17.43 -25.21
C THR A 603 -23.95 17.92 -24.27
N VAL A 604 -23.27 16.98 -23.63
CA VAL A 604 -22.13 17.19 -22.74
C VAL A 604 -20.89 16.62 -23.43
N HIS A 605 -19.89 17.46 -23.72
CA HIS A 605 -18.63 17.02 -24.30
C HIS A 605 -17.68 16.52 -23.20
N ILE A 606 -17.19 15.28 -23.32
CA ILE A 606 -16.18 14.69 -22.44
C ILE A 606 -14.83 14.72 -23.14
N TYR A 607 -13.88 15.50 -22.61
CA TYR A 607 -12.55 15.64 -23.19
C TYR A 607 -11.65 14.43 -22.89
N GLU A 608 -10.61 14.22 -23.70
CA GLU A 608 -9.53 13.27 -23.38
C GLU A 608 -8.74 13.73 -22.15
N ASP A 609 -8.26 12.79 -21.33
CA ASP A 609 -7.36 13.09 -20.20
C ASP A 609 -5.91 13.19 -20.71
N VAL A 610 -5.47 14.41 -20.97
CA VAL A 610 -4.14 14.77 -21.50
C VAL A 610 -3.17 15.24 -20.41
N ARG A 611 -3.55 15.17 -19.13
CA ARG A 611 -2.69 15.61 -18.01
C ARG A 611 -1.37 14.82 -17.99
N HIS A 612 -0.26 15.52 -17.77
CA HIS A 612 1.03 14.87 -17.55
C HIS A 612 1.11 14.23 -16.15
N VAL A 613 1.85 13.12 -16.05
CA VAL A 613 2.17 12.47 -14.77
C VAL A 613 3.38 13.17 -14.15
N THR A 614 3.22 13.73 -12.96
CA THR A 614 4.31 14.33 -12.20
C THR A 614 4.72 13.39 -11.06
N ALA A 615 5.94 12.87 -11.09
CA ALA A 615 6.45 12.05 -10.00
C ALA A 615 6.99 12.94 -8.87
N ASP A 616 6.58 12.66 -7.64
CA ASP A 616 7.14 13.25 -6.42
C ASP A 616 7.01 12.25 -5.27
N PHE A 617 7.79 12.41 -4.20
CA PHE A 617 7.72 11.55 -3.01
C PHE A 617 8.25 12.19 -1.73
N SER A 618 7.83 11.63 -0.60
CA SER A 618 8.38 11.90 0.74
C SER A 618 9.04 10.65 1.32
N TRP A 619 9.86 10.82 2.35
CA TRP A 619 10.46 9.73 3.11
C TRP A 619 10.33 9.96 4.62
N SER A 620 10.34 8.86 5.38
CA SER A 620 10.34 8.87 6.84
C SER A 620 11.21 7.73 7.39
N PRO A 621 12.04 7.96 8.42
CA PRO A 621 12.25 9.23 9.13
C PRO A 621 12.96 10.27 8.27
N SER A 622 12.85 11.56 8.61
CA SER A 622 13.45 12.66 7.84
C SER A 622 14.99 12.67 7.88
N ALA A 623 15.56 12.14 8.97
CA ALA A 623 16.97 11.85 9.16
C ALA A 623 17.16 10.34 9.39
N PRO A 624 17.12 9.53 8.32
CA PRO A 624 17.35 8.08 8.43
C PRO A 624 18.80 7.78 8.80
N SER A 625 19.03 6.68 9.51
CA SER A 625 20.37 6.19 9.80
C SER A 625 20.66 4.89 9.07
N THR A 626 21.93 4.55 8.89
CA THR A 626 22.38 3.27 8.35
C THR A 626 21.70 2.10 9.05
N GLY A 627 21.21 1.14 8.27
CA GLY A 627 20.49 -0.05 8.72
C GLY A 627 19.04 0.18 9.16
N ALA A 628 18.58 1.43 9.28
CA ALA A 628 17.19 1.73 9.63
C ALA A 628 16.28 1.58 8.40
N GLN A 629 15.07 1.06 8.62
CA GLN A 629 14.03 1.04 7.59
C GLN A 629 13.55 2.47 7.31
N VAL A 630 13.63 2.87 6.05
CA VAL A 630 13.13 4.14 5.55
C VAL A 630 11.88 3.85 4.71
N THR A 631 10.77 4.48 5.06
CA THR A 631 9.53 4.40 4.28
C THR A 631 9.52 5.51 3.25
N PHE A 632 9.43 5.14 1.98
CA PHE A 632 9.23 6.05 0.86
C PHE A 632 7.77 6.00 0.44
N THR A 633 7.18 7.17 0.19
CA THR A 633 5.76 7.30 -0.18
C THR A 633 5.63 8.22 -1.37
N ALA A 634 5.15 7.68 -2.50
CA ALA A 634 4.90 8.44 -3.71
C ALA A 634 3.71 9.39 -3.50
N ALA A 635 3.84 10.60 -4.05
CA ALA A 635 2.76 11.56 -4.11
C ALA A 635 1.67 11.09 -5.09
N GLN A 636 0.41 11.39 -4.78
CA GLN A 636 -0.77 10.95 -5.51
C GLN A 636 -1.84 12.02 -5.61
N GLY A 637 -2.83 11.77 -6.47
CA GLY A 637 -4.01 12.61 -6.67
C GLY A 637 -3.91 13.48 -7.92
N SER A 638 -4.95 14.28 -8.12
CA SER A 638 -5.17 15.02 -9.37
C SER A 638 -4.06 16.03 -9.67
N THR A 639 -3.43 16.58 -8.63
CA THR A 639 -2.26 17.48 -8.71
C THR A 639 -1.03 16.82 -9.35
N TYR A 640 -0.91 15.50 -9.28
CA TYR A 640 0.21 14.73 -9.82
C TYR A 640 -0.18 13.96 -11.10
N GLY A 641 -1.38 14.23 -11.63
CA GLY A 641 -1.92 13.54 -12.79
C GLY A 641 -2.50 12.16 -12.48
N ASP A 642 -2.95 11.89 -11.25
CA ASP A 642 -3.55 10.61 -10.82
C ASP A 642 -2.75 9.35 -11.27
N PRO A 643 -1.47 9.23 -10.86
CA PRO A 643 -0.66 8.06 -11.20
C PRO A 643 -1.25 6.76 -10.63
N THR A 644 -1.26 5.71 -11.45
CA THR A 644 -1.77 4.36 -11.13
C THR A 644 -0.68 3.33 -10.90
N GLY A 645 0.57 3.61 -11.30
CA GLY A 645 1.73 2.72 -11.12
C GLY A 645 2.95 3.46 -10.58
N PHE A 646 3.76 2.76 -9.79
CA PHE A 646 4.94 3.32 -9.13
C PHE A 646 6.07 2.30 -9.09
N THR A 647 7.25 2.69 -9.57
CA THR A 647 8.47 1.90 -9.54
C THR A 647 9.59 2.72 -8.94
N TRP A 648 10.24 2.16 -7.92
CA TRP A 648 11.34 2.74 -7.17
C TRP A 648 12.66 2.12 -7.62
N THR A 649 13.72 2.90 -7.64
CA THR A 649 15.09 2.43 -7.88
C THR A 649 16.03 3.07 -6.86
N PHE A 650 16.83 2.24 -6.20
CA PHE A 650 17.78 2.64 -5.16
C PHE A 650 19.22 2.62 -5.69
N ASP A 651 20.15 3.14 -4.88
CA ASP A 651 21.59 3.28 -5.19
C ASP A 651 22.27 2.01 -5.67
N ASP A 652 21.87 0.88 -5.09
CA ASP A 652 22.39 -0.45 -5.37
C ASP A 652 21.85 -1.06 -6.68
N GLY A 653 20.99 -0.32 -7.40
CA GLY A 653 20.30 -0.77 -8.61
C GLY A 653 19.11 -1.68 -8.35
N SER A 654 18.77 -1.96 -7.08
CA SER A 654 17.56 -2.71 -6.74
C SER A 654 16.31 -1.90 -7.08
N THR A 655 15.23 -2.60 -7.40
CA THR A 655 13.95 -1.99 -7.75
C THR A 655 12.82 -2.56 -6.89
N GLN A 656 11.85 -1.72 -6.57
CA GLN A 656 10.64 -2.10 -5.84
C GLN A 656 9.43 -1.44 -6.49
N SER A 657 8.25 -2.03 -6.33
CA SER A 657 7.00 -1.51 -6.91
C SER A 657 5.95 -1.34 -5.83
N GLY A 658 5.12 -0.30 -5.98
CA GLY A 658 4.06 0.04 -5.04
C GLY A 658 4.07 1.52 -4.68
N GLN A 659 2.91 2.07 -4.29
CA GLN A 659 2.81 3.49 -3.92
C GLN A 659 3.72 3.86 -2.74
N SER A 660 3.90 2.94 -1.79
CA SER A 660 4.82 3.11 -0.68
C SER A 660 5.64 1.85 -0.51
N VAL A 661 6.94 2.04 -0.26
CA VAL A 661 7.91 0.96 -0.11
C VAL A 661 8.82 1.25 1.08
N THR A 662 9.43 0.20 1.63
CA THR A 662 10.42 0.35 2.70
C THR A 662 11.77 -0.19 2.24
N TYR A 663 12.82 0.58 2.52
CA TYR A 663 14.19 0.25 2.15
C TYR A 663 15.14 0.67 3.26
N ALA A 664 16.15 -0.15 3.56
CA ALA A 664 17.16 0.15 4.56
C ALA A 664 18.50 0.32 3.86
N PHE A 665 19.12 1.48 4.04
CA PHE A 665 20.44 1.74 3.48
C PHE A 665 21.50 1.08 4.35
N GLU A 666 22.34 0.24 3.77
CA GLU A 666 23.49 -0.36 4.46
C GLU A 666 24.59 0.66 4.78
N CYS A 667 24.46 1.87 4.26
CA CYS A 667 25.52 2.85 4.18
C CYS A 667 25.00 4.28 4.42
N GLY A 668 25.72 5.08 5.22
CA GLY A 668 25.44 6.51 5.45
C GLY A 668 25.94 7.41 4.32
N GLY A 669 25.60 8.70 4.33
CA GLY A 669 25.90 9.67 3.26
C GLY A 669 24.67 10.07 2.43
N SER A 670 24.90 10.78 1.33
CA SER A 670 23.83 11.19 0.40
C SER A 670 23.42 10.01 -0.47
N ARG A 671 22.17 9.53 -0.34
CA ARG A 671 21.65 8.32 -1.01
C ARG A 671 20.60 8.66 -2.06
N ARG A 672 20.72 8.15 -3.28
CA ARG A 672 19.81 8.42 -4.40
C ARG A 672 18.60 7.47 -4.38
N VAL A 673 17.41 8.05 -4.49
CA VAL A 673 16.18 7.30 -4.72
C VAL A 673 15.45 7.89 -5.90
N ALA A 674 15.17 7.06 -6.90
CA ALA A 674 14.39 7.42 -8.06
C ALA A 674 12.98 6.79 -7.98
N LEU A 675 11.97 7.58 -8.32
CA LEU A 675 10.59 7.15 -8.47
C LEU A 675 10.15 7.40 -9.92
N THR A 676 9.63 6.37 -10.57
CA THR A 676 8.86 6.48 -11.82
C THR A 676 7.40 6.24 -11.53
N ALA A 677 6.56 7.25 -11.74
CA ALA A 677 5.11 7.18 -11.62
C ALA A 677 4.49 7.04 -13.02
N THR A 678 3.45 6.23 -13.16
CA THR A 678 2.81 5.92 -14.45
C THR A 678 1.30 6.01 -14.38
N ARG A 679 0.67 6.44 -15.46
CA ARG A 679 -0.78 6.39 -15.68
C ARG A 679 -1.04 5.98 -17.12
N GLY A 680 -1.51 4.74 -17.31
CA GLY A 680 -1.62 4.17 -18.65
C GLY A 680 -0.26 4.17 -19.37
N GLY A 681 -0.20 4.79 -20.56
CA GLY A 681 1.03 4.96 -21.34
C GLY A 681 1.89 6.19 -20.99
N THR A 682 1.45 7.04 -20.05
CA THR A 682 2.16 8.27 -19.67
C THR A 682 3.00 8.04 -18.41
N THR A 683 4.22 8.57 -18.39
CA THR A 683 5.16 8.39 -17.26
C THR A 683 5.77 9.72 -16.82
N GLY A 684 6.13 9.80 -15.54
CA GLY A 684 6.95 10.85 -14.96
C GLY A 684 8.00 10.24 -14.04
N THR A 685 9.18 10.86 -13.97
CA THR A 685 10.29 10.36 -13.13
C THR A 685 10.88 11.49 -12.28
N VAL A 686 11.20 11.18 -11.03
CA VAL A 686 11.89 12.09 -10.11
C VAL A 686 13.01 11.34 -9.40
N THR A 687 14.07 12.04 -9.06
CA THR A 687 15.18 11.53 -8.25
C THR A 687 15.43 12.50 -7.11
N LYS A 688 15.56 12.01 -5.87
CA LYS A 688 16.00 12.81 -4.71
C LYS A 688 17.21 12.17 -4.02
N SER A 689 18.06 13.03 -3.46
CA SER A 689 19.14 12.65 -2.55
C SER A 689 18.64 12.67 -1.10
N ILE A 690 18.85 11.56 -0.38
CA ILE A 690 18.40 11.30 0.98
C ILE A 690 19.63 11.30 1.89
N PRO A 691 19.76 12.24 2.84
CA PRO A 691 20.87 12.22 3.78
C PRO A 691 20.67 11.08 4.80
N VAL A 692 21.56 10.09 4.80
CA VAL A 692 21.54 8.96 5.73
C VAL A 692 22.68 9.10 6.73
N ASP A 693 22.37 9.14 8.01
CA ASP A 693 23.38 9.24 9.08
C ASP A 693 24.06 7.89 9.33
N GLY A 694 25.39 7.86 9.38
CA GLY A 694 26.16 6.66 9.70
C GLY A 694 27.43 6.51 8.85
N PRO A 695 28.10 5.35 8.93
CA PRO A 695 29.34 5.12 8.20
C PRO A 695 29.05 5.14 6.70
N SER A 696 29.76 5.98 5.94
CA SER A 696 29.76 5.86 4.49
C SER A 696 30.35 4.51 4.10
N CYS A 697 29.65 3.76 3.26
CA CYS A 697 30.26 2.67 2.51
C CYS A 697 31.37 3.21 1.61
N GLY A 698 32.12 2.30 1.01
CA GLY A 698 33.12 2.60 0.01
C GLY A 698 32.62 3.53 -1.11
N PRO A 699 33.52 3.96 -1.99
CA PRO A 699 33.21 4.89 -3.07
C PRO A 699 31.94 4.52 -3.85
N GLU A 700 31.05 5.47 -4.13
CA GLU A 700 29.79 5.19 -4.85
C GLU A 700 30.01 4.64 -6.26
N SER A 701 31.16 5.00 -6.84
CA SER A 701 31.63 4.56 -8.14
C SER A 701 33.11 4.91 -8.26
N VAL A 702 33.73 4.42 -9.33
CA VAL A 702 35.04 4.91 -9.76
C VAL A 702 34.84 5.66 -11.07
N MET A 703 35.45 6.83 -11.21
CA MET A 703 35.35 7.65 -12.43
C MET A 703 36.71 7.79 -13.09
N GLY A 704 36.75 7.65 -14.40
CA GLY A 704 37.92 7.98 -15.21
C GLY A 704 37.53 8.85 -16.40
N VAL A 705 38.44 9.71 -16.84
CA VAL A 705 38.17 10.69 -17.91
C VAL A 705 39.05 10.46 -19.13
N ASP A 706 38.73 11.17 -20.20
CA ASP A 706 39.51 11.30 -21.43
C ASP A 706 39.58 10.04 -22.31
N ALA A 707 38.58 9.15 -22.24
CA ALA A 707 38.44 8.09 -23.23
C ALA A 707 38.05 8.71 -24.59
N ALA A 708 38.83 8.41 -25.63
CA ALA A 708 38.73 9.07 -26.93
C ALA A 708 38.94 8.11 -28.09
N LYS A 709 38.22 8.35 -29.20
CA LYS A 709 38.30 7.65 -30.49
C LYS A 709 38.01 8.63 -31.63
N LEU A 710 39.02 9.41 -32.01
CA LEU A 710 38.92 10.42 -33.05
C LEU A 710 40.30 10.83 -33.57
N GLN A 711 40.31 11.42 -34.77
CA GLN A 711 41.45 12.17 -35.27
C GLN A 711 41.53 13.52 -34.54
N GLY A 712 42.70 13.87 -34.01
CA GLY A 712 42.99 15.15 -33.39
C GLY A 712 43.86 16.05 -34.27
N LEU A 713 44.38 17.13 -33.68
CA LEU A 713 45.35 18.02 -34.33
C LEU A 713 46.67 17.30 -34.63
N ASN A 714 47.45 17.82 -35.58
CA ASN A 714 48.79 17.33 -35.95
C ASN A 714 48.81 15.81 -36.22
N ASP A 715 47.81 15.34 -36.95
CA ASP A 715 47.61 13.93 -37.36
C ASP A 715 47.56 12.91 -36.20
N THR A 716 47.23 13.38 -35.00
CA THR A 716 47.05 12.49 -33.84
C THR A 716 45.81 11.60 -34.00
N ASN A 717 45.92 10.32 -33.65
CA ASN A 717 44.84 9.34 -33.77
C ASN A 717 44.54 8.71 -32.41
N TRP A 718 43.58 9.29 -31.69
CA TRP A 718 43.30 9.01 -30.28
C TRP A 718 42.57 7.68 -30.09
N ARG A 719 43.03 6.89 -29.12
CA ARG A 719 42.45 5.63 -28.66
C ARG A 719 42.51 5.57 -27.13
N ALA A 720 41.70 4.71 -26.53
CA ALA A 720 41.71 4.52 -25.10
C ALA A 720 41.58 3.04 -24.73
N ASP A 721 42.43 2.58 -23.82
CA ASP A 721 42.35 1.25 -23.23
C ASP A 721 42.10 1.38 -21.72
N VAL A 722 41.41 0.40 -21.12
CA VAL A 722 41.06 0.39 -19.70
C VAL A 722 41.50 -0.91 -19.05
N ARG A 723 42.05 -0.80 -17.83
CA ARG A 723 42.35 -1.93 -16.94
C ARG A 723 41.55 -1.76 -15.67
N ILE A 724 40.81 -2.79 -15.28
CA ILE A 724 39.93 -2.81 -14.11
C ILE A 724 40.37 -3.99 -13.25
N TYR A 725 41.02 -3.72 -12.13
CA TYR A 725 41.47 -4.73 -11.19
C TYR A 725 40.47 -4.91 -10.04
N ASN A 726 40.25 -6.15 -9.63
CA ASN A 726 39.44 -6.49 -8.46
C ASN A 726 40.34 -6.75 -7.23
N PRO A 727 40.51 -5.78 -6.30
CA PRO A 727 41.26 -5.98 -5.05
C PRO A 727 40.48 -6.74 -3.96
N SER A 728 39.19 -7.02 -4.19
CA SER A 728 38.31 -7.75 -3.27
C SER A 728 38.75 -9.21 -3.14
N ALA A 729 38.43 -9.81 -2.00
CA ALA A 729 38.53 -11.25 -1.80
C ALA A 729 37.40 -12.02 -2.51
N PHE A 730 36.37 -11.32 -3.00
CA PHE A 730 35.17 -11.86 -3.63
C PHE A 730 35.08 -11.45 -5.12
N PRO A 731 34.33 -12.19 -5.96
CA PRO A 731 34.08 -11.77 -7.33
C PRO A 731 33.32 -10.43 -7.37
N THR A 732 33.78 -9.50 -8.20
CA THR A 732 33.19 -8.16 -8.31
C THR A 732 32.41 -8.02 -9.61
N SER A 733 31.13 -7.64 -9.50
CA SER A 733 30.31 -7.27 -10.65
C SER A 733 30.62 -5.82 -11.04
N ILE A 734 30.85 -5.56 -12.34
CA ILE A 734 31.21 -4.24 -12.85
C ILE A 734 30.20 -3.79 -13.90
N THR A 735 29.71 -2.56 -13.80
CA THR A 735 28.86 -1.91 -14.78
C THR A 735 29.55 -0.62 -15.26
N LEU A 736 29.64 -0.45 -16.58
CA LEU A 736 30.30 0.68 -17.23
C LEU A 736 29.26 1.65 -17.77
N GLN A 737 29.41 2.93 -17.49
CA GLN A 737 28.55 3.99 -18.01
C GLN A 737 29.39 5.00 -18.76
N PHE A 738 28.89 5.37 -19.93
CA PHE A 738 29.56 6.29 -20.85
C PHE A 738 28.93 7.66 -20.69
N LEU A 739 29.76 8.66 -20.36
CA LEU A 739 29.39 10.06 -20.16
C LEU A 739 29.95 10.93 -21.31
N PRO A 740 29.26 11.01 -22.47
CA PRO A 740 29.71 11.83 -23.59
C PRO A 740 29.99 13.28 -23.20
N VAL A 741 31.02 13.85 -23.83
CA VAL A 741 31.41 15.24 -23.62
C VAL A 741 30.29 16.21 -24.02
N GLY A 742 30.07 17.24 -23.20
CA GLY A 742 29.10 18.32 -23.45
C GLY A 742 27.63 17.90 -23.35
N LYS A 743 27.32 16.75 -22.75
CA LYS A 743 25.95 16.27 -22.52
C LYS A 743 25.56 16.37 -21.06
N ASP A 744 24.25 16.48 -20.84
CA ASP A 744 23.63 16.13 -19.56
C ASP A 744 23.54 14.61 -19.51
N ASN A 745 24.25 14.00 -18.55
CA ASN A 745 24.43 12.55 -18.49
C ASN A 745 23.62 11.93 -17.33
N VAL A 746 22.45 12.49 -16.98
CA VAL A 746 21.52 11.91 -15.97
C VAL A 746 21.14 10.45 -16.29
N ASP A 747 21.00 10.12 -17.58
CA ASP A 747 20.69 8.78 -18.09
C ASP A 747 21.76 8.32 -19.09
N PRO A 748 22.95 7.88 -18.61
CA PRO A 748 24.07 7.56 -19.48
C PRO A 748 23.91 6.16 -20.10
N PHE A 749 24.43 6.01 -21.33
CA PHE A 749 24.51 4.69 -21.96
C PHE A 749 25.31 3.74 -21.05
N THR A 750 24.70 2.62 -20.70
CA THR A 750 25.19 1.71 -19.67
C THR A 750 25.40 0.31 -20.23
N VAL A 751 26.55 -0.29 -19.93
CA VAL A 751 26.93 -1.67 -20.30
C VAL A 751 27.25 -2.45 -19.02
N GLY A 752 26.49 -3.52 -18.78
CA GLY A 752 26.74 -4.43 -17.66
C GLY A 752 25.46 -4.82 -16.90
N PRO A 753 25.61 -5.56 -15.79
CA PRO A 753 26.89 -5.98 -15.20
C PRO A 753 27.66 -6.96 -16.11
N TYR A 754 28.99 -6.87 -16.12
CA TYR A 754 29.88 -7.77 -16.86
C TYR A 754 29.70 -9.22 -16.38
N GLN A 755 29.66 -10.18 -17.32
CA GLN A 755 29.43 -11.60 -17.03
C GLN A 755 30.49 -12.51 -17.69
N PRO A 756 31.09 -13.45 -16.93
CA PRO A 756 30.94 -13.65 -15.49
C PRO A 756 31.57 -12.49 -14.67
N PRO A 757 31.21 -12.31 -13.38
CA PRO A 757 31.84 -11.31 -12.52
C PRO A 757 33.36 -11.44 -12.49
N LEU A 758 34.06 -10.31 -12.31
CA LEU A 758 35.53 -10.28 -12.30
C LEU A 758 36.04 -11.07 -11.09
N PRO A 759 36.83 -12.14 -11.26
CA PRO A 759 37.31 -12.96 -10.14
C PRO A 759 38.15 -12.14 -9.15
N PRO A 760 38.29 -12.61 -7.89
CA PRO A 760 39.21 -12.02 -6.91
C PRO A 760 40.61 -11.88 -7.51
N ARG A 761 41.21 -10.70 -7.38
CA ARG A 761 42.53 -10.35 -7.95
C ARG A 761 42.63 -10.45 -9.47
N GLY A 762 41.54 -10.64 -10.19
CA GLY A 762 41.51 -10.59 -11.65
C GLY A 762 41.62 -9.14 -12.17
N THR A 763 42.14 -8.99 -13.38
CA THR A 763 42.16 -7.71 -14.11
C THR A 763 41.40 -7.85 -15.43
N LEU A 764 40.32 -7.10 -15.60
CA LEU A 764 39.64 -6.99 -16.88
C LEU A 764 40.42 -6.03 -17.79
N VAL A 765 40.81 -6.50 -18.96
CA VAL A 765 41.55 -5.74 -19.98
C VAL A 765 40.60 -5.40 -21.13
N LEU A 766 40.40 -4.12 -21.37
CA LEU A 766 39.57 -3.60 -22.45
C LEU A 766 40.40 -2.67 -23.33
N ASP A 767 40.96 -3.21 -24.41
CA ASP A 767 41.69 -2.41 -25.39
C ASP A 767 40.72 -1.72 -26.37
N ASP A 768 41.06 -0.48 -26.75
CA ASP A 768 40.25 0.38 -27.62
C ASP A 768 38.76 0.38 -27.23
N ILE A 769 38.47 0.78 -25.98
CA ILE A 769 37.15 0.61 -25.35
C ILE A 769 36.01 1.22 -26.17
N LEU A 770 36.23 2.37 -26.82
CA LEU A 770 35.19 3.01 -27.63
C LEU A 770 35.00 2.33 -28.99
N GLN A 771 36.01 1.63 -29.49
CA GLN A 771 35.85 0.76 -30.65
C GLN A 771 35.15 -0.55 -30.26
N TRP A 772 35.50 -1.12 -29.10
CA TRP A 772 34.82 -2.28 -28.53
C TRP A 772 33.33 -2.02 -28.33
N VAL A 773 32.94 -0.88 -27.74
CA VAL A 773 31.51 -0.53 -27.57
C VAL A 773 30.78 -0.41 -28.90
N LYS A 774 31.40 0.25 -29.89
CA LYS A 774 30.82 0.37 -31.24
C LYS A 774 30.57 -0.99 -31.88
N GLN A 775 31.53 -1.90 -31.77
CA GLN A 775 31.44 -3.23 -32.38
C GLN A 775 30.40 -4.13 -31.71
N ASN A 776 30.30 -4.07 -30.37
CA ASN A 776 29.46 -4.98 -29.60
C ASN A 776 28.05 -4.45 -29.33
N PHE A 777 27.86 -3.12 -29.30
CA PHE A 777 26.59 -2.49 -28.91
C PHE A 777 26.10 -1.44 -29.93
N GLY A 778 26.82 -1.21 -31.02
CA GLY A 778 26.45 -0.25 -32.06
C GLY A 778 26.54 1.22 -31.66
N GLN A 779 26.96 1.54 -30.42
CA GLN A 779 27.10 2.91 -29.94
C GLN A 779 28.46 3.49 -30.32
N ASP A 780 28.46 4.65 -30.98
CA ASP A 780 29.68 5.29 -31.48
C ASP A 780 29.97 6.58 -30.71
N PHE A 781 30.83 6.49 -29.70
CA PHE A 781 31.34 7.64 -28.97
C PHE A 781 32.69 8.09 -29.54
N SER A 782 32.84 9.38 -29.77
CA SER A 782 34.14 9.97 -30.10
C SER A 782 34.94 10.32 -28.85
N LYS A 783 34.28 10.78 -27.78
CA LYS A 783 34.93 11.20 -26.53
C LYS A 783 33.97 11.17 -25.35
N THR A 784 34.43 10.61 -24.23
CA THR A 784 33.58 10.31 -23.07
C THR A 784 34.41 10.19 -21.80
N ALA A 785 33.83 10.59 -20.67
CA ALA A 785 34.25 10.07 -19.37
C ALA A 785 33.59 8.69 -19.15
N LEU A 786 34.18 7.88 -18.27
CA LEU A 786 33.74 6.54 -17.94
C LEU A 786 33.44 6.48 -16.44
N ARG A 787 32.21 6.11 -16.10
CA ARG A 787 31.80 5.82 -14.74
C ARG A 787 31.66 4.32 -14.56
N PHE A 788 32.22 3.80 -13.47
CA PHE A 788 32.21 2.39 -13.15
C PHE A 788 31.45 2.21 -11.83
N THR A 789 30.27 1.62 -11.89
CA THR A 789 29.59 1.13 -10.69
C THR A 789 29.95 -0.34 -10.48
N TYR A 790 29.97 -0.75 -9.23
CA TYR A 790 30.43 -2.07 -8.85
C TYR A 790 29.58 -2.64 -7.73
N ARG A 791 29.61 -3.96 -7.59
CA ARG A 791 29.03 -4.69 -6.46
C ARG A 791 29.94 -5.84 -6.08
N THR A 792 30.32 -5.90 -4.82
CA THR A 792 31.10 -6.99 -4.22
C THR A 792 30.66 -7.19 -2.77
N ASP A 793 30.90 -8.39 -2.23
CA ASP A 793 30.41 -8.79 -0.90
C ASP A 793 31.12 -8.06 0.26
N ASP A 794 32.31 -7.50 0.01
CA ASP A 794 33.10 -6.76 1.00
C ASP A 794 33.18 -5.24 0.74
N ASP A 795 32.39 -4.74 -0.22
CA ASP A 795 32.30 -3.34 -0.63
C ASP A 795 33.65 -2.68 -1.03
N VAL A 796 34.63 -3.48 -1.43
CA VAL A 796 35.93 -2.97 -1.89
C VAL A 796 35.83 -2.49 -3.36
N PRO A 797 36.14 -1.22 -3.66
CA PRO A 797 36.08 -0.69 -5.04
C PRO A 797 37.12 -1.33 -5.95
N PRO A 798 36.81 -1.51 -7.25
CA PRO A 798 37.82 -1.88 -8.23
C PRO A 798 38.86 -0.77 -8.41
N ILE A 799 40.08 -1.15 -8.77
CA ILE A 799 41.14 -0.20 -9.12
C ILE A 799 41.17 -0.04 -10.64
N ILE A 800 41.10 1.21 -11.12
CA ILE A 800 40.95 1.50 -12.55
C ILE A 800 42.11 2.32 -13.06
N THR A 801 42.62 1.95 -14.24
CA THR A 801 43.61 2.72 -14.98
C THR A 801 43.15 2.84 -16.43
N ILE A 802 43.02 4.08 -16.92
CA ILE A 802 42.71 4.36 -18.32
C ILE A 802 43.99 4.88 -18.98
N ARG A 803 44.36 4.33 -20.13
CA ARG A 803 45.40 4.90 -20.99
C ARG A 803 44.75 5.51 -22.20
N THR A 804 44.93 6.81 -22.40
CA THR A 804 44.53 7.52 -23.62
C THR A 804 45.79 7.80 -24.43
N TYR A 805 45.86 7.24 -25.63
CA TYR A 805 47.08 7.23 -26.42
C TYR A 805 46.80 7.50 -27.88
N ASN A 806 47.86 7.89 -28.57
CA ASN A 806 47.89 8.03 -30.01
C ASN A 806 48.45 6.76 -30.63
N LEU A 807 47.78 6.24 -31.66
CA LEU A 807 48.21 5.07 -32.41
C LEU A 807 48.77 5.48 -33.77
N ARG A 808 50.08 5.26 -33.98
CA ARG A 808 50.74 5.48 -35.28
C ARG A 808 50.53 4.31 -36.24
N PRO A 809 50.66 4.54 -37.57
CA PRO A 809 50.55 3.48 -38.58
C PRO A 809 51.55 2.33 -38.41
N ASP A 810 52.70 2.56 -37.77
CA ASP A 810 53.72 1.54 -37.47
C ASP A 810 53.42 0.72 -36.20
N GLY A 811 52.25 0.93 -35.60
CA GLY A 811 51.75 0.29 -34.39
C GLY A 811 52.36 0.82 -33.08
N SER A 812 53.22 1.83 -33.14
CA SER A 812 53.77 2.46 -31.93
C SER A 812 52.72 3.30 -31.20
N LYS A 813 52.79 3.32 -29.87
CA LYS A 813 51.85 4.01 -28.99
C LYS A 813 52.59 5.02 -28.12
N TYR A 814 51.93 6.14 -27.84
CA TYR A 814 52.40 7.15 -26.89
C TYR A 814 51.20 7.93 -26.37
N GLY A 815 51.21 8.37 -25.12
CA GLY A 815 50.02 8.88 -24.49
C GLY A 815 50.15 9.21 -23.02
N GLN A 816 48.99 9.29 -22.38
CA GLN A 816 48.86 9.57 -20.96
C GLN A 816 48.06 8.48 -20.26
N ILE A 817 48.36 8.29 -18.98
CA ILE A 817 47.56 7.48 -18.07
C ILE A 817 46.72 8.38 -17.16
N ASN A 818 45.48 7.98 -16.98
CA ASN A 818 44.53 8.55 -16.05
C ASN A 818 44.12 7.50 -15.01
N PRO A 819 44.52 7.66 -13.74
CA PRO A 819 44.04 6.80 -12.67
C PRO A 819 42.54 7.08 -12.42
N GLY A 820 41.78 6.01 -12.19
CA GLY A 820 40.41 6.14 -11.72
C GLY A 820 40.38 6.86 -10.37
N VAL A 821 39.34 7.68 -10.17
CA VAL A 821 39.09 8.34 -8.89
C VAL A 821 37.83 7.79 -8.28
N ASN A 822 37.99 7.35 -7.04
CA ASN A 822 36.91 6.97 -6.16
C ASN A 822 35.98 8.16 -5.92
N VAL A 823 34.70 8.00 -6.27
CA VAL A 823 33.68 9.02 -6.04
C VAL A 823 33.20 8.90 -4.61
N VAL A 824 33.67 9.80 -3.75
CA VAL A 824 33.24 9.91 -2.36
C VAL A 824 32.61 11.29 -2.14
N PRO A 825 31.32 11.35 -1.80
CA PRO A 825 30.60 12.60 -1.56
C PRO A 825 31.32 13.64 -0.69
N GLY A 826 31.41 14.87 -1.19
CA GLY A 826 31.89 16.03 -0.43
C GLY A 826 33.38 16.03 -0.11
N THR A 827 34.17 15.20 -0.79
CA THR A 827 35.62 15.06 -0.54
C THR A 827 36.49 15.88 -1.49
N THR A 828 35.92 16.43 -2.57
CA THR A 828 36.67 17.31 -3.48
C THR A 828 37.14 18.58 -2.74
N PRO A 829 38.44 18.90 -2.72
CA PRO A 829 38.93 20.13 -2.10
C PRO A 829 38.35 21.37 -2.79
N SER A 830 37.93 22.35 -1.99
CA SER A 830 37.35 23.62 -2.47
C SER A 830 38.36 24.49 -3.23
N LEU A 831 39.65 24.29 -2.99
CA LEU A 831 40.74 24.98 -3.67
C LEU A 831 41.79 23.97 -4.15
N GLN A 832 42.08 24.02 -5.44
CA GLN A 832 43.08 23.18 -6.09
C GLN A 832 43.90 24.01 -7.08
N TRP A 833 45.09 23.53 -7.42
CA TRP A 833 45.96 24.14 -8.41
C TRP A 833 46.36 23.14 -9.47
N ILE A 834 46.43 23.61 -10.71
CA ILE A 834 47.13 22.93 -11.80
C ILE A 834 48.32 23.81 -12.18
N THR A 835 49.53 23.30 -11.97
CA THR A 835 50.80 23.95 -12.35
C THR A 835 51.50 23.05 -13.38
N GLY A 836 52.45 23.56 -14.17
CA GLY A 836 53.06 22.79 -15.28
C GLY A 836 52.49 23.13 -16.66
N LEU A 837 51.56 24.09 -16.75
CA LEU A 837 50.77 24.34 -17.95
C LEU A 837 51.48 25.26 -18.93
N ARG A 838 51.31 24.97 -20.23
CA ARG A 838 51.97 25.70 -21.32
C ARG A 838 51.04 25.85 -22.51
N ASN A 839 51.01 27.06 -23.06
CA ASN A 839 50.37 27.35 -24.33
C ASN A 839 51.27 28.33 -25.08
N ASN A 840 52.26 27.80 -25.80
CA ASN A 840 53.29 28.60 -26.48
C ASN A 840 53.46 28.25 -27.98
N GLY A 841 52.47 27.58 -28.55
CA GLY A 841 52.33 27.38 -29.99
C GLY A 841 51.21 26.40 -30.35
N VAL A 842 50.98 26.20 -31.64
CA VAL A 842 49.97 25.25 -32.18
C VAL A 842 50.57 24.19 -33.11
N THR A 843 51.71 24.48 -33.73
CA THR A 843 52.48 23.55 -34.58
C THR A 843 53.77 23.13 -33.89
N ASP A 844 54.47 24.09 -33.27
CA ASP A 844 55.65 23.88 -32.44
C ASP A 844 55.33 24.26 -30.98
N GLY A 845 56.16 23.88 -30.01
CA GLY A 845 55.94 24.16 -28.58
C GLY A 845 54.86 23.27 -27.95
N PHE A 846 54.09 23.82 -27.00
CA PHE A 846 53.10 23.11 -26.22
C PHE A 846 51.72 23.78 -26.29
N ARG A 847 50.67 22.96 -26.19
CA ARG A 847 49.28 23.40 -25.98
C ARG A 847 48.66 22.70 -24.79
N THR A 848 47.72 23.36 -24.13
CA THR A 848 47.01 22.78 -22.98
C THR A 848 45.52 22.61 -23.27
N ASN A 849 45.00 21.42 -23.01
CA ASN A 849 43.57 21.16 -22.88
C ASN A 849 43.24 20.94 -21.40
N TYR A 850 42.11 21.42 -20.93
CA TYR A 850 41.59 21.10 -19.60
C TYR A 850 40.47 20.08 -19.73
N SER A 851 40.31 19.25 -18.70
CA SER A 851 39.22 18.30 -18.52
C SER A 851 38.59 18.56 -17.16
N ILE A 852 37.26 18.56 -17.10
CA ILE A 852 36.52 18.62 -15.86
C ILE A 852 35.28 17.75 -15.95
N VAL A 853 35.03 16.97 -14.91
CA VAL A 853 33.86 16.12 -14.79
C VAL A 853 33.15 16.35 -13.47
N ASN A 854 31.83 16.45 -13.53
CA ASN A 854 30.96 16.35 -12.37
C ASN A 854 30.85 14.88 -11.98
N LEU A 855 31.32 14.53 -10.78
CA LEU A 855 31.37 13.16 -10.31
C LEU A 855 29.98 12.63 -9.92
N ARG A 856 28.98 13.51 -9.77
CA ARG A 856 27.63 13.17 -9.33
C ARG A 856 26.53 13.62 -10.29
N GLY A 857 25.39 12.93 -10.23
CA GLY A 857 24.22 13.14 -11.08
C GLY A 857 23.10 13.95 -10.41
N GLU A 858 23.44 14.85 -9.48
CA GLU A 858 22.41 15.59 -8.72
C GLU A 858 21.64 16.58 -9.60
N PRO A 859 20.29 16.66 -9.46
CA PRO A 859 19.48 17.61 -10.22
C PRO A 859 19.99 19.06 -10.06
N GLY A 860 20.10 19.77 -11.19
CA GLY A 860 20.63 21.14 -11.23
C GLY A 860 22.14 21.23 -11.45
N GLY A 861 22.87 20.11 -11.33
CA GLY A 861 24.31 20.07 -11.56
C GLY A 861 25.12 20.90 -10.55
N ILE A 862 26.34 21.28 -10.93
CA ILE A 862 27.24 22.09 -10.10
C ILE A 862 27.44 23.44 -10.78
N GLY A 863 27.06 24.54 -10.13
CA GLY A 863 27.31 25.90 -10.60
C GLY A 863 28.41 26.60 -9.82
N GLY A 864 29.14 27.53 -10.46
CA GLY A 864 30.09 28.41 -9.75
C GLY A 864 31.52 27.86 -9.63
N ILE A 865 31.88 26.84 -10.41
CA ILE A 865 33.27 26.39 -10.52
C ILE A 865 34.06 27.48 -11.23
N THR A 866 35.14 27.96 -10.62
CA THR A 866 35.90 29.11 -11.11
C THR A 866 37.34 28.72 -11.42
N PHE A 867 37.77 29.02 -12.64
CA PHE A 867 39.14 28.84 -13.11
C PHE A 867 39.80 30.21 -13.25
N THR A 868 40.93 30.43 -12.60
CA THR A 868 41.73 31.67 -12.71
C THR A 868 43.13 31.37 -13.20
N ILE A 869 43.53 31.98 -14.31
CA ILE A 869 44.86 31.83 -14.92
C ILE A 869 45.81 32.88 -14.37
N PHE A 870 47.02 32.46 -14.01
CA PHE A 870 48.14 33.33 -13.64
C PHE A 870 49.31 33.11 -14.58
N ASP A 871 49.94 34.19 -15.02
CA ASP A 871 51.23 34.11 -15.72
C ASP A 871 52.37 33.71 -14.78
N GLU A 872 53.57 33.53 -15.33
CA GLU A 872 54.76 33.16 -14.54
C GLU A 872 55.13 34.22 -13.48
N ALA A 873 54.84 35.50 -13.72
CA ALA A 873 55.07 36.57 -12.75
C ALA A 873 54.01 36.61 -11.63
N GLY A 874 52.96 35.81 -11.73
CA GLY A 874 51.86 35.73 -10.76
C GLY A 874 50.74 36.73 -11.01
N ALA A 875 50.75 37.42 -12.16
CA ALA A 875 49.66 38.33 -12.52
C ALA A 875 48.46 37.53 -13.07
N PRO A 876 47.22 37.81 -12.61
CA PRO A 876 46.04 37.15 -13.14
C PRO A 876 45.78 37.60 -14.57
N LEU A 877 45.73 36.64 -15.51
CA LEU A 877 45.43 36.89 -16.92
C LEU A 877 43.92 36.88 -17.19
N GLY A 878 43.15 36.10 -16.43
CA GLY A 878 41.71 36.01 -16.58
C GLY A 878 41.08 35.02 -15.60
N SER A 879 39.78 35.17 -15.36
CA SER A 879 38.98 34.26 -14.54
C SER A 879 37.67 33.91 -15.26
N LYS A 880 37.27 32.65 -15.17
CA LYS A 880 36.05 32.12 -15.79
C LYS A 880 35.31 31.22 -14.82
N ALA A 881 34.08 31.61 -14.50
CA ALA A 881 33.13 30.75 -13.82
C ALA A 881 32.26 30.00 -14.83
N PHE A 882 31.95 28.74 -14.55
CA PHE A 882 31.03 27.93 -15.33
C PHE A 882 30.32 26.90 -14.45
N GLY A 883 29.33 26.22 -15.03
CA GLY A 883 28.61 25.13 -14.39
C GLY A 883 28.73 23.85 -15.19
N LEU A 884 28.47 22.73 -14.52
CA LEU A 884 28.40 21.40 -15.10
C LEU A 884 27.02 20.84 -14.88
N ALA A 885 26.43 20.28 -15.93
CA ALA A 885 25.22 19.47 -15.81
C ALA A 885 25.45 18.26 -14.87
N PRO A 886 24.39 17.57 -14.43
CA PRO A 886 24.54 16.29 -13.74
C PRO A 886 25.39 15.32 -14.57
N PHE A 887 26.43 14.72 -13.95
CA PHE A 887 27.45 13.92 -14.64
C PHE A 887 28.07 14.61 -15.88
N GLY A 888 28.02 15.94 -15.92
CA GLY A 888 28.53 16.75 -17.02
C GLY A 888 30.04 16.61 -17.14
N TYR A 889 30.51 16.30 -18.35
CA TYR A 889 31.93 16.22 -18.68
C TYR A 889 32.27 17.24 -19.76
N ILE A 890 33.31 18.03 -19.51
CA ILE A 890 33.89 18.98 -20.45
C ILE A 890 35.36 18.63 -20.63
N GLN A 891 35.85 18.62 -21.86
CA GLN A 891 37.27 18.80 -22.12
C GLN A 891 37.43 19.68 -23.35
N ASP A 892 38.19 20.76 -23.21
CA ASP A 892 38.40 21.77 -24.24
C ASP A 892 39.78 22.44 -24.10
N SER A 893 40.15 23.27 -25.06
CA SER A 893 41.39 24.06 -25.04
C SER A 893 41.27 25.29 -24.14
N ILE A 894 42.39 25.77 -23.63
CA ILE A 894 42.44 27.04 -22.87
C ILE A 894 41.95 28.22 -23.72
N LYS A 895 42.25 28.22 -25.03
CA LYS A 895 41.75 29.19 -26.01
C LYS A 895 40.22 29.19 -26.09
N ALA A 896 39.58 28.03 -26.08
CA ALA A 896 38.12 27.96 -26.14
C ALA A 896 37.46 28.48 -24.86
N LEU A 897 38.07 28.24 -23.70
CA LEU A 897 37.56 28.70 -22.42
C LEU A 897 37.68 30.22 -22.20
N PHE A 898 38.84 30.79 -22.54
CA PHE A 898 39.17 32.19 -22.24
C PHE A 898 39.24 33.12 -23.47
N GLY A 899 39.16 32.58 -24.68
CA GLY A 899 39.17 33.32 -25.94
C GLY A 899 40.52 33.33 -26.66
N PRO A 900 40.59 33.96 -27.85
CA PRO A 900 41.73 33.88 -28.76
C PRO A 900 43.03 34.47 -28.20
N ALA A 901 42.96 35.43 -27.26
CA ALA A 901 44.13 36.00 -26.61
C ALA A 901 44.94 34.96 -25.80
N PHE A 902 44.33 33.82 -25.46
CA PHE A 902 44.94 32.76 -24.66
C PHE A 902 45.57 31.65 -25.51
N GLU A 903 45.69 31.83 -26.83
CA GLU A 903 46.30 30.85 -27.74
C GLU A 903 47.83 30.73 -27.57
N ASN A 904 48.49 31.82 -27.17
CA ASN A 904 49.93 31.85 -26.91
C ASN A 904 50.25 32.76 -25.71
N ILE A 905 50.25 32.19 -24.51
CA ILE A 905 50.47 32.87 -23.23
C ILE A 905 51.71 32.36 -22.49
N GLY A 906 52.52 31.51 -23.12
CA GLY A 906 53.71 30.95 -22.49
C GLY A 906 53.37 29.89 -21.45
N THR A 907 54.14 29.90 -20.36
CA THR A 907 53.92 29.07 -19.17
C THR A 907 52.96 29.78 -18.22
N PHE A 908 52.02 29.03 -17.63
CA PHE A 908 51.03 29.59 -16.73
C PHE A 908 50.63 28.56 -15.65
N SER A 909 49.86 29.01 -14.66
CA SER A 909 49.22 28.15 -13.67
C SER A 909 47.72 28.43 -13.62
N LEU A 910 46.96 27.45 -13.15
CA LEU A 910 45.51 27.54 -13.03
C LEU A 910 45.10 27.30 -11.58
N LYS A 911 44.44 28.29 -10.97
CA LYS A 911 43.73 28.12 -9.71
C LYS A 911 42.31 27.65 -10.00
N VAL A 912 41.90 26.58 -9.33
CA VAL A 912 40.59 25.94 -9.46
C VAL A 912 39.84 26.08 -8.14
N GLU A 913 38.71 26.79 -8.17
CA GLU A 913 37.83 27.00 -7.02
C GLU A 913 36.53 26.24 -7.23
N VAL A 914 36.22 25.33 -6.31
CA VAL A 914 35.06 24.44 -6.34
C VAL A 914 34.08 24.88 -5.25
N PRO A 915 32.80 25.10 -5.56
CA PRO A 915 31.79 25.47 -4.57
C PRO A 915 31.59 24.36 -3.53
N THR A 916 31.11 24.72 -2.33
CA THR A 916 30.78 23.76 -1.27
C THR A 916 29.77 22.72 -1.78
N GLY A 917 30.06 21.44 -1.55
CA GLY A 917 29.22 20.33 -2.01
C GLY A 917 29.44 19.94 -3.48
N GLY A 918 30.28 20.66 -4.24
CA GLY A 918 30.63 20.30 -5.60
C GLY A 918 31.65 19.16 -5.64
N ASP A 919 31.23 17.99 -6.12
CA ASP A 919 32.15 16.88 -6.38
C ASP A 919 32.59 16.90 -7.84
N VAL A 920 33.79 17.41 -8.07
CA VAL A 920 34.40 17.46 -9.39
C VAL A 920 35.79 16.89 -9.39
N GLN A 921 36.24 16.51 -10.57
CA GLN A 921 37.60 16.10 -10.85
C GLN A 921 38.10 16.91 -12.03
N VAL A 922 39.28 17.52 -11.88
CA VAL A 922 39.85 18.45 -12.85
C VAL A 922 41.26 18.02 -13.22
N TYR A 923 41.54 18.02 -14.53
CA TYR A 923 42.85 17.72 -15.11
C TYR A 923 43.19 18.70 -16.21
N ALA A 924 44.45 18.70 -16.59
CA ALA A 924 44.90 19.24 -17.85
C ALA A 924 45.78 18.24 -18.59
N SER A 925 45.71 18.24 -19.90
CA SER A 925 46.66 17.56 -20.78
C SER A 925 47.53 18.60 -21.46
N VAL A 926 48.82 18.61 -21.13
CA VAL A 926 49.83 19.45 -21.77
C VAL A 926 50.42 18.64 -22.92
N MET A 927 50.14 19.07 -24.15
CA MET A 927 50.54 18.37 -25.36
C MET A 927 51.80 19.01 -25.93
N ASP A 928 52.81 18.21 -26.27
CA ASP A 928 53.88 18.62 -27.17
C ASP A 928 53.31 18.67 -28.60
N ASN A 929 53.39 19.82 -29.27
CA ASN A 929 52.82 20.00 -30.60
C ASN A 929 53.61 19.28 -31.70
N HIS A 930 54.91 19.04 -31.51
CA HIS A 930 55.73 18.33 -32.47
C HIS A 930 55.44 16.84 -32.47
N THR A 931 55.42 16.22 -31.29
CA THR A 931 55.20 14.77 -31.16
C THR A 931 53.73 14.41 -31.11
N GLY A 932 52.88 15.33 -30.65
CA GLY A 932 51.48 15.07 -30.31
C GLY A 932 51.30 14.39 -28.96
N ASP A 933 52.37 14.25 -28.17
CA ASP A 933 52.39 13.51 -26.91
C ASP A 933 51.72 14.29 -25.77
N PRO A 934 50.68 13.73 -25.11
CA PRO A 934 50.01 14.36 -23.99
C PRO A 934 50.67 14.01 -22.66
N VAL A 935 50.76 14.98 -21.75
CA VAL A 935 51.05 14.73 -20.34
C VAL A 935 49.91 15.22 -19.47
N LEU A 936 49.30 14.29 -18.73
CA LEU A 936 48.24 14.58 -17.79
C LEU A 936 48.81 15.21 -16.51
N ILE A 937 48.25 16.35 -16.13
CA ILE A 937 48.53 17.08 -14.90
C ILE A 937 47.23 17.19 -14.09
N PRO A 938 47.15 16.57 -12.90
CA PRO A 938 45.98 16.69 -12.02
C PRO A 938 45.87 18.06 -11.38
N ALA A 939 44.63 18.49 -11.12
CA ALA A 939 44.39 19.50 -10.09
C ALA A 939 44.62 18.86 -8.72
N THR A 940 45.46 19.49 -7.91
CA THR A 940 45.76 19.02 -6.55
C THR A 940 45.67 20.17 -5.56
N PRO A 941 45.17 19.93 -4.33
CA PRO A 941 45.34 20.92 -3.27
C PRO A 941 46.84 21.12 -2.96
N PRO A 942 47.25 22.28 -2.42
CA PRO A 942 48.60 22.46 -1.89
C PRO A 942 48.93 21.38 -0.84
N SER A 943 50.19 20.96 -0.79
CA SER A 943 50.67 19.99 0.21
C SER A 943 50.67 20.58 1.63
N ASP A 944 50.55 19.71 2.62
CA ASP A 944 50.69 20.03 4.05
C ASP A 944 52.06 19.61 4.63
N SER A 945 52.86 18.90 3.84
CA SER A 945 54.12 18.28 4.24
C SER A 945 55.13 18.29 3.07
N PRO A 946 56.42 17.96 3.30
CA PRO A 946 57.43 17.98 2.26
C PRO A 946 57.02 17.17 1.03
N ILE A 947 57.24 17.77 -0.14
CA ILE A 947 56.91 17.17 -1.43
C ILE A 947 58.09 16.34 -1.90
N TYR A 948 57.80 15.18 -2.45
CA TYR A 948 58.73 14.20 -3.00
C TYR A 948 58.35 13.92 -4.46
N LEU A 949 59.33 14.04 -5.34
CA LEU A 949 59.21 13.77 -6.77
C LEU A 949 60.21 12.66 -7.14
N PRO A 950 59.75 11.42 -7.35
CA PRO A 950 60.63 10.31 -7.74
C PRO A 950 60.96 10.36 -9.24
N ALA A 951 61.84 9.46 -9.69
CA ALA A 951 62.17 9.28 -11.11
C ALA A 951 62.65 10.57 -11.81
N MET A 952 63.34 11.45 -11.07
CA MET A 952 63.99 12.65 -11.61
C MET A 952 65.26 12.22 -12.32
N ALA A 953 65.45 12.62 -13.58
CA ALA A 953 66.49 12.05 -14.43
C ALA A 953 67.25 13.11 -15.23
N HIS A 954 68.57 12.90 -15.30
CA HIS A 954 69.48 13.45 -16.30
C HIS A 954 70.40 12.30 -16.67
N LEU A 955 70.01 11.49 -17.66
CA LEU A 955 70.75 10.29 -18.04
C LEU A 955 70.40 9.80 -19.45
N SER A 956 71.26 8.96 -20.03
CA SER A 956 70.98 8.22 -21.26
C SER A 956 70.34 6.89 -20.90
N GLY A 957 69.16 6.62 -21.44
CA GLY A 957 68.45 5.37 -21.20
C GLY A 957 68.71 4.32 -22.29
N GLU A 958 68.02 3.20 -22.16
CA GLU A 958 68.01 2.16 -23.19
C GLU A 958 67.38 2.65 -24.50
N ALA A 959 67.63 1.93 -25.59
CA ALA A 959 67.10 2.24 -26.92
C ALA A 959 67.39 3.69 -27.37
N ALA A 960 68.56 4.23 -26.99
CA ALA A 960 69.00 5.59 -27.31
C ALA A 960 68.10 6.72 -26.76
N THR A 961 67.32 6.44 -25.71
CA THR A 961 66.51 7.47 -25.03
C THR A 961 67.41 8.45 -24.26
N VAL A 962 67.00 9.71 -24.17
CA VAL A 962 67.70 10.76 -23.40
C VAL A 962 66.73 11.33 -22.38
N TRP A 963 66.87 10.93 -21.12
CA TRP A 963 65.95 11.31 -20.05
C TRP A 963 66.33 12.65 -19.44
N ARG A 964 65.35 13.54 -19.39
CA ARG A 964 65.41 14.84 -18.71
C ARG A 964 64.18 15.02 -17.85
N THR A 965 64.25 15.90 -16.86
CA THR A 965 63.10 16.25 -16.03
C THR A 965 62.96 17.75 -15.91
N ASP A 966 61.81 18.25 -16.35
CA ASP A 966 61.40 19.63 -16.10
C ASP A 966 60.64 19.74 -14.76
N LEU A 967 60.61 20.94 -14.20
CA LEU A 967 59.93 21.24 -12.95
C LEU A 967 59.28 22.63 -13.03
N GLN A 968 58.02 22.71 -12.60
CA GLN A 968 57.34 23.96 -12.30
C GLN A 968 56.85 23.99 -10.86
N LEU A 969 57.10 25.10 -10.18
CA LEU A 969 56.55 25.42 -8.87
C LEU A 969 55.69 26.67 -8.98
N THR A 970 54.55 26.69 -8.29
CA THR A 970 53.71 27.89 -8.17
C THR A 970 53.50 28.18 -6.69
N ASN A 971 53.61 29.44 -6.29
CA ASN A 971 53.25 29.89 -4.95
C ASN A 971 51.71 29.93 -4.83
N PRO A 972 51.07 29.03 -4.06
CA PRO A 972 49.62 29.03 -3.95
C PRO A 972 49.10 30.13 -3.01
N ASP A 973 49.97 30.75 -2.22
CA ASP A 973 49.58 31.85 -1.33
C ASP A 973 49.55 33.18 -2.09
N ALA A 974 48.44 33.90 -1.92
CA ALA A 974 48.24 35.23 -2.48
C ALA A 974 48.75 36.34 -1.54
N ASN A 975 49.08 36.00 -0.29
CA ASN A 975 49.37 37.00 0.76
C ASN A 975 50.84 37.37 0.91
N GLY A 976 51.77 36.61 0.33
CA GLY A 976 53.18 36.92 0.44
C GLY A 976 54.13 36.03 -0.37
N PRO A 977 55.40 36.45 -0.48
CA PRO A 977 56.43 35.63 -1.07
C PRO A 977 56.83 34.49 -0.14
N HIS A 978 57.22 33.36 -0.73
CA HIS A 978 57.71 32.19 0.00
C HIS A 978 59.02 31.67 -0.57
N THR A 979 59.84 31.07 0.29
CA THR A 979 61.13 30.48 -0.09
C THR A 979 61.15 28.98 0.20
N TRP A 980 61.47 28.19 -0.83
CA TRP A 980 61.59 26.74 -0.73
C TRP A 980 62.99 26.25 -1.06
N GLU A 981 63.41 25.20 -0.35
CA GLU A 981 64.53 24.34 -0.70
C GLU A 981 64.07 23.34 -1.78
N ILE A 982 64.89 23.16 -2.81
CA ILE A 982 64.81 22.07 -3.78
C ILE A 982 66.07 21.23 -3.59
N ARG A 983 65.91 20.03 -3.03
CA ARG A 983 67.01 19.10 -2.74
C ARG A 983 66.93 17.90 -3.67
N TYR A 984 67.99 17.64 -4.42
CA TYR A 984 68.12 16.44 -5.25
C TYR A 984 69.04 15.42 -4.58
N THR A 985 68.53 14.20 -4.42
CA THR A 985 69.26 13.05 -3.89
C THR A 985 69.46 12.01 -4.99
N PRO A 986 70.69 11.82 -5.51
CA PRO A 986 70.96 10.87 -6.58
C PRO A 986 70.95 9.41 -6.09
N LYS A 987 70.50 8.50 -6.96
CA LYS A 987 70.49 7.05 -6.73
C LYS A 987 71.85 6.43 -7.03
N GLY A 988 72.54 5.91 -6.01
CA GLY A 988 73.68 5.00 -6.18
C GLY A 988 74.87 5.55 -6.99
N THR A 989 74.95 6.86 -7.22
CA THR A 989 76.03 7.50 -7.99
C THR A 989 77.11 8.07 -7.07
N SER A 990 78.27 8.44 -7.63
CA SER A 990 79.32 9.20 -6.93
C SER A 990 78.99 10.69 -6.73
N LEU A 991 77.88 11.19 -7.29
CA LEU A 991 77.45 12.57 -7.10
C LEU A 991 76.95 12.79 -5.67
N SER A 992 77.35 13.91 -5.06
CA SER A 992 76.81 14.33 -3.77
C SER A 992 75.39 14.87 -3.90
N VAL A 993 74.60 14.77 -2.83
CA VAL A 993 73.33 15.48 -2.69
C VAL A 993 73.54 16.97 -3.01
N ALA A 994 72.63 17.55 -3.79
CA ALA A 994 72.69 18.94 -4.17
C ALA A 994 71.41 19.67 -3.79
N THR A 995 71.52 20.96 -3.51
CA THR A 995 70.43 21.76 -2.96
C THR A 995 70.50 23.18 -3.48
N ARG A 996 69.34 23.73 -3.87
CA ARG A 996 69.16 25.14 -4.20
C ARG A 996 67.90 25.68 -3.55
N THR A 997 67.86 26.99 -3.32
CA THR A 997 66.65 27.67 -2.86
C THR A 997 66.06 28.52 -3.97
N ILE A 998 64.75 28.71 -3.92
CA ILE A 998 64.01 29.60 -4.80
C ILE A 998 63.01 30.40 -3.97
N ALA A 999 62.94 31.71 -4.20
CA ALA A 999 61.96 32.60 -3.60
C ALA A 999 60.99 33.06 -4.69
N LEU A 1000 59.69 32.83 -4.49
CA LEU A 1000 58.64 33.25 -5.43
C LEU A 1000 57.72 34.27 -4.76
N ALA A 1001 57.32 35.29 -5.52
CA ALA A 1001 56.27 36.22 -5.11
C ALA A 1001 54.92 35.49 -4.97
N ALA A 1002 53.94 36.15 -4.36
CA ALA A 1002 52.57 35.66 -4.29
C ALA A 1002 52.06 35.27 -5.70
N THR A 1003 51.38 34.13 -5.80
CA THR A 1003 50.80 33.57 -7.04
C THR A 1003 51.74 33.34 -8.23
N SER A 1004 53.04 33.68 -8.13
CA SER A 1004 54.02 33.52 -9.20
C SER A 1004 54.52 32.07 -9.34
N SER A 1005 55.03 31.76 -10.53
CA SER A 1005 55.59 30.45 -10.85
C SER A 1005 57.08 30.54 -11.18
N PHE A 1006 57.77 29.41 -11.02
CA PHE A 1006 59.12 29.20 -11.53
C PHE A 1006 59.16 27.95 -12.38
N TYR A 1007 59.79 28.05 -13.54
CA TYR A 1007 59.95 26.95 -14.48
C TYR A 1007 61.43 26.66 -14.78
N VAL A 1008 61.77 25.38 -14.95
CA VAL A 1008 63.08 24.93 -15.42
C VAL A 1008 62.98 23.66 -16.27
N ASP A 1009 63.67 23.62 -17.41
CA ASP A 1009 63.65 22.48 -18.36
C ASP A 1009 64.39 21.24 -17.84
N ASP A 1010 65.45 21.44 -17.05
CA ASP A 1010 66.27 20.35 -16.50
C ASP A 1010 66.60 20.67 -15.04
N VAL A 1011 65.70 20.28 -14.14
CA VAL A 1011 65.85 20.57 -12.71
C VAL A 1011 67.11 19.91 -12.15
N VAL A 1012 67.46 18.72 -12.62
CA VAL A 1012 68.61 17.98 -12.10
C VAL A 1012 69.89 18.76 -12.42
N SER A 1013 70.10 19.17 -13.67
CA SER A 1013 71.25 20.03 -14.03
C SER A 1013 71.20 21.39 -13.32
N TRP A 1014 70.02 21.98 -13.18
CA TRP A 1014 69.85 23.28 -12.52
C TRP A 1014 70.23 23.27 -11.04
N VAL A 1015 69.93 22.20 -10.29
CA VAL A 1015 70.34 22.08 -8.87
C VAL A 1015 71.87 22.02 -8.76
N TYR A 1016 72.57 21.49 -9.77
CA TYR A 1016 74.03 21.56 -9.91
C TYR A 1016 74.52 22.79 -10.69
N ASN A 1017 73.77 23.89 -10.68
CA ASN A 1017 74.18 25.16 -11.32
C ASN A 1017 74.49 25.05 -12.83
N GLY A 1018 73.82 24.12 -13.53
CA GLY A 1018 73.99 23.88 -14.96
C GLY A 1018 75.32 23.19 -15.33
N THR A 1019 76.06 22.67 -14.36
CA THR A 1019 77.39 22.09 -14.61
C THR A 1019 77.38 20.59 -14.93
N LEU A 1020 76.22 19.94 -14.94
CA LEU A 1020 76.14 18.55 -15.36
C LEU A 1020 76.43 18.44 -16.86
N ALA A 1021 77.39 17.59 -17.22
CA ALA A 1021 77.65 17.25 -18.61
C ALA A 1021 76.42 16.57 -19.23
N PRO A 1022 76.16 16.71 -20.54
CA PRO A 1022 75.01 16.10 -21.20
C PRO A 1022 74.90 14.58 -21.05
N ASP A 1023 76.03 13.91 -20.81
CA ASP A 1023 76.18 12.47 -20.59
C ASP A 1023 76.33 12.10 -19.10
N ALA A 1024 76.20 13.05 -18.18
CA ALA A 1024 76.10 12.76 -16.75
C ALA A 1024 74.96 11.75 -16.56
N GLN A 1025 75.24 10.62 -15.89
CA GLN A 1025 74.27 9.52 -15.72
C GLN A 1025 73.73 9.54 -14.31
N THR A 1026 72.66 10.31 -14.06
CA THR A 1026 72.05 10.36 -12.74
C THR A 1026 70.52 10.33 -12.78
N SER A 1027 69.94 9.51 -11.92
CA SER A 1027 68.52 9.56 -11.56
C SER A 1027 68.39 9.61 -10.05
N GLY A 1028 67.27 10.09 -9.55
CA GLY A 1028 67.05 10.22 -8.11
C GLY A 1028 65.70 10.78 -7.76
N ILE A 1029 65.64 11.39 -6.58
CA ILE A 1029 64.45 12.00 -6.01
C ILE A 1029 64.70 13.47 -5.72
N VAL A 1030 63.71 14.31 -6.00
CA VAL A 1030 63.68 15.70 -5.56
C VAL A 1030 62.75 15.84 -4.36
N ARG A 1031 63.22 16.52 -3.32
CA ARG A 1031 62.44 16.95 -2.17
C ARG A 1031 62.26 18.47 -2.19
N ILE A 1032 61.05 18.95 -1.91
CA ILE A 1032 60.73 20.37 -1.81
C ILE A 1032 60.11 20.69 -0.46
N ALA A 1033 60.61 21.70 0.24
CA ALA A 1033 60.07 22.15 1.53
C ALA A 1033 60.36 23.63 1.83
N PRO A 1034 59.52 24.30 2.64
CA PRO A 1034 59.76 25.69 3.02
C PRO A 1034 61.00 25.83 3.90
N VAL A 1035 61.74 26.92 3.69
CA VAL A 1035 62.88 27.32 4.54
C VAL A 1035 62.67 28.67 5.23
N ASP A 1036 61.51 29.29 4.99
CA ASP A 1036 61.09 30.60 5.51
C ASP A 1036 60.19 30.50 6.76
N ALA A 1037 60.03 29.31 7.33
CA ALA A 1037 59.16 29.00 8.47
C ALA A 1037 57.64 29.22 8.24
N SER A 1038 57.19 29.49 7.01
CA SER A 1038 55.77 29.74 6.69
C SER A 1038 54.87 28.50 6.80
N SER A 1039 55.45 27.29 6.76
CA SER A 1039 54.73 26.02 6.55
C SER A 1039 53.88 25.98 5.28
N VAL A 1040 54.05 26.93 4.36
CA VAL A 1040 53.36 26.95 3.05
C VAL A 1040 54.18 26.13 2.07
N TYR A 1041 53.53 25.16 1.41
CA TYR A 1041 54.15 24.36 0.36
C TYR A 1041 53.71 24.84 -1.03
N PRO A 1042 54.57 24.73 -2.05
CA PRO A 1042 54.22 25.15 -3.39
C PRO A 1042 53.27 24.13 -4.03
N ALA A 1043 52.47 24.57 -5.01
CA ALA A 1043 51.90 23.65 -5.98
C ALA A 1043 53.01 23.23 -6.95
N VAL A 1044 53.13 21.94 -7.25
CA VAL A 1044 54.28 21.40 -8.00
C VAL A 1044 53.82 20.46 -9.11
N ALA A 1045 54.45 20.59 -10.28
CA ALA A 1045 54.37 19.61 -11.35
C ALA A 1045 55.77 19.39 -11.93
N ALA A 1046 56.10 18.14 -12.20
CA ALA A 1046 57.31 17.76 -12.88
C ALA A 1046 56.97 16.80 -14.01
N ARG A 1047 57.79 16.79 -15.06
CA ARG A 1047 57.67 15.83 -16.15
C ARG A 1047 59.03 15.24 -16.45
N SER A 1048 59.13 13.92 -16.34
CA SER A 1048 60.28 13.19 -16.85
C SER A 1048 59.98 12.76 -18.28
N TYR A 1049 60.85 13.10 -19.21
CA TYR A 1049 60.63 12.89 -20.64
C TYR A 1049 61.87 12.40 -21.36
N ASN A 1050 61.63 11.63 -22.43
CA ASN A 1050 62.60 11.29 -23.44
C ASN A 1050 62.71 12.46 -24.43
N LEU A 1051 63.88 13.08 -24.48
CA LEU A 1051 64.19 14.17 -25.39
C LEU A 1051 64.65 13.61 -26.75
N THR A 1052 63.96 14.01 -27.82
CA THR A 1052 64.30 13.63 -29.19
C THR A 1052 64.60 14.87 -30.05
N ALA A 1053 65.09 14.67 -31.28
CA ALA A 1053 65.30 15.77 -32.23
C ALA A 1053 64.00 16.46 -32.66
N THR A 1054 62.85 15.82 -32.46
CA THR A 1054 61.54 16.26 -32.95
C THR A 1054 60.54 16.45 -31.80
N GLY A 1055 61.02 16.85 -30.62
CA GLY A 1055 60.19 17.09 -29.44
C GLY A 1055 60.34 16.02 -28.36
N THR A 1056 59.34 15.91 -27.49
CA THR A 1056 59.41 15.15 -26.24
C THR A 1056 58.32 14.08 -26.16
N PHE A 1057 58.64 12.96 -25.50
CA PHE A 1057 57.69 11.95 -25.04
C PHE A 1057 57.82 11.80 -23.53
N GLY A 1058 56.78 12.07 -22.75
CA GLY A 1058 56.94 12.31 -21.33
C GLY A 1058 55.81 11.80 -20.44
N GLN A 1059 56.13 11.69 -19.16
CA GLN A 1059 55.17 11.35 -18.11
C GLN A 1059 55.12 12.45 -17.06
N GLY A 1060 53.93 12.73 -16.56
CA GLY A 1060 53.75 13.57 -15.39
C GLY A 1060 54.25 12.83 -14.15
N ILE A 1061 55.11 13.46 -13.38
CA ILE A 1061 55.54 12.97 -12.08
C ILE A 1061 54.68 13.69 -11.02
N PRO A 1062 53.72 12.98 -10.40
CA PRO A 1062 52.84 13.60 -9.42
C PRO A 1062 53.64 14.01 -8.17
N ALA A 1063 53.26 15.15 -7.58
CA ALA A 1063 53.74 15.54 -6.26
C ALA A 1063 53.24 14.54 -5.21
N LEU A 1064 54.17 13.91 -4.50
CA LEU A 1064 53.88 13.00 -3.39
C LEU A 1064 54.24 13.66 -2.06
N TRP A 1065 53.44 13.44 -1.02
CA TRP A 1065 53.72 13.92 0.33
C TRP A 1065 53.19 12.89 1.34
N ALA A 1066 53.42 13.08 2.64
CA ALA A 1066 53.19 12.02 3.63
C ALA A 1066 51.79 11.39 3.55
N ALA A 1067 50.74 12.19 3.34
CA ALA A 1067 49.35 11.71 3.21
C ALA A 1067 49.06 10.93 1.91
N LYS A 1068 49.99 10.92 0.95
CA LYS A 1068 49.95 10.07 -0.25
C LYS A 1068 50.66 8.72 -0.05
N GLY A 1069 51.23 8.46 1.11
CA GLY A 1069 51.82 7.16 1.46
C GLY A 1069 51.01 6.41 2.51
N VAL A 1070 51.40 5.16 2.76
CA VAL A 1070 50.86 4.31 3.83
C VAL A 1070 51.93 4.11 4.89
N SER A 1071 51.61 4.33 6.16
CA SER A 1071 52.54 4.12 7.29
C SER A 1071 52.14 2.88 8.08
N ALA A 1072 53.09 2.06 8.54
CA ALA A 1072 52.72 0.93 9.40
C ALA A 1072 52.24 1.41 10.79
N PRO A 1073 51.25 0.75 11.43
CA PRO A 1073 50.60 -0.51 11.06
C PRO A 1073 49.28 -0.35 10.26
N ASP A 1074 49.13 0.70 9.44
CA ASP A 1074 47.93 0.92 8.61
C ASP A 1074 47.66 -0.32 7.70
N PRO A 1075 46.44 -0.90 7.74
CA PRO A 1075 46.09 -2.06 6.94
C PRO A 1075 45.94 -1.76 5.44
N THR A 1076 45.84 -0.48 5.06
CA THR A 1076 45.63 -0.03 3.68
C THR A 1076 46.69 -0.61 2.74
N ARG A 1077 46.24 -1.17 1.62
CA ARG A 1077 47.10 -1.67 0.55
C ARG A 1077 47.28 -0.60 -0.52
N LEU A 1078 48.47 -0.58 -1.10
CA LEU A 1078 48.79 0.14 -2.32
C LEU A 1078 48.65 -0.83 -3.51
N VAL A 1079 47.94 -0.44 -4.54
CA VAL A 1079 47.71 -1.28 -5.74
C VAL A 1079 48.16 -0.57 -6.99
N LEU A 1080 48.91 -1.27 -7.83
CA LEU A 1080 49.35 -0.82 -9.14
C LEU A 1080 48.81 -1.76 -10.21
N THR A 1081 47.91 -1.27 -11.08
CA THR A 1081 47.38 -2.03 -12.21
C THR A 1081 47.67 -1.33 -13.54
N GLY A 1082 47.84 -2.12 -14.60
CA GLY A 1082 48.19 -1.64 -15.94
C GLY A 1082 49.67 -1.74 -16.30
N MET A 1083 50.47 -2.47 -15.50
CA MET A 1083 51.83 -2.85 -15.90
C MET A 1083 51.77 -3.95 -16.99
N SER A 1084 52.83 -4.09 -17.79
CA SER A 1084 52.91 -5.09 -18.87
C SER A 1084 54.34 -5.63 -19.01
N SER A 1085 54.46 -6.88 -19.49
CA SER A 1085 55.71 -7.52 -19.90
C SER A 1085 55.71 -7.92 -21.39
N GLU A 1086 54.84 -7.29 -22.19
CA GLU A 1086 54.81 -7.47 -23.64
C GLU A 1086 56.06 -6.92 -24.31
N ASP A 1087 56.52 -7.58 -25.38
CA ASP A 1087 57.74 -7.18 -26.11
C ASP A 1087 57.71 -5.72 -26.64
N ILE A 1088 56.51 -5.15 -26.77
CA ILE A 1088 56.30 -3.76 -27.23
C ILE A 1088 56.53 -2.70 -26.13
N ALA A 1089 56.56 -3.09 -24.86
CA ALA A 1089 56.75 -2.18 -23.74
C ALA A 1089 57.70 -2.76 -22.68
N ARG A 1090 58.12 -1.93 -21.72
CA ARG A 1090 58.87 -2.38 -20.53
C ARG A 1090 58.37 -1.66 -19.30
N THR A 1091 58.36 -2.34 -18.16
CA THR A 1091 57.89 -1.76 -16.90
C THR A 1091 59.06 -1.53 -15.95
N ASN A 1092 59.22 -0.28 -15.48
CA ASN A 1092 60.03 0.04 -14.32
C ASN A 1092 59.14 0.10 -13.07
N PHE A 1093 59.58 -0.51 -11.97
CA PHE A 1093 58.84 -0.58 -10.71
C PHE A 1093 59.62 0.10 -9.59
N GLY A 1094 59.00 1.05 -8.89
CA GLY A 1094 59.66 1.93 -7.95
C GLY A 1094 58.96 2.09 -6.61
N PHE A 1095 59.75 2.42 -5.59
CA PHE A 1095 59.33 2.69 -4.21
C PHE A 1095 59.86 4.03 -3.74
N VAL A 1096 59.04 4.75 -2.97
CA VAL A 1096 59.35 6.07 -2.41
C VAL A 1096 59.10 6.03 -0.91
N ASN A 1097 60.02 6.59 -0.12
CA ASN A 1097 59.78 6.88 1.28
C ASN A 1097 59.49 8.36 1.46
N LEU A 1098 58.32 8.68 1.99
CA LEU A 1098 57.82 10.04 2.16
C LEU A 1098 58.10 10.58 3.58
N SER A 1099 59.10 10.01 4.27
CA SER A 1099 59.55 10.41 5.60
C SER A 1099 61.07 10.54 5.68
N GLU A 1100 61.56 11.64 6.25
CA GLU A 1100 62.98 11.88 6.51
C GLU A 1100 63.51 11.16 7.76
N THR A 1101 62.64 10.63 8.61
CA THR A 1101 63.02 10.11 9.93
C THR A 1101 62.85 8.61 10.09
N GLN A 1102 62.03 7.98 9.25
CA GLN A 1102 61.70 6.55 9.35
C GLN A 1102 61.99 5.88 8.00
N GLY A 1103 62.48 4.64 8.00
CA GLY A 1103 62.54 3.81 6.80
C GLY A 1103 61.14 3.35 6.36
N ALA A 1104 61.05 2.57 5.27
CA ALA A 1104 59.81 1.91 4.87
C ALA A 1104 60.09 0.50 4.35
N ASN A 1105 59.34 -0.48 4.85
CA ASN A 1105 59.42 -1.88 4.42
C ASN A 1105 58.17 -2.25 3.61
N PHE A 1106 58.38 -2.78 2.41
CA PHE A 1106 57.33 -3.17 1.48
C PHE A 1106 57.26 -4.68 1.31
N VAL A 1107 56.03 -5.20 1.24
CA VAL A 1107 55.70 -6.58 0.87
C VAL A 1107 54.82 -6.54 -0.37
N VAL A 1108 55.22 -7.22 -1.44
CA VAL A 1108 54.57 -7.14 -2.76
C VAL A 1108 54.17 -8.51 -3.30
N TYR A 1109 52.94 -8.60 -3.78
CA TYR A 1109 52.39 -9.70 -4.55
C TYR A 1109 52.01 -9.22 -5.95
N PHE A 1110 52.42 -9.97 -6.97
CA PHE A 1110 52.14 -9.70 -8.37
C PHE A 1110 51.14 -10.72 -8.90
N TYR A 1111 50.20 -10.26 -9.73
CA TYR A 1111 49.15 -11.08 -10.32
C TYR A 1111 49.07 -10.85 -11.83
N ASP A 1112 48.75 -11.90 -12.58
CA ASP A 1112 48.37 -11.80 -14.00
C ASP A 1112 46.93 -11.28 -14.16
N ASP A 1113 46.46 -11.18 -15.40
CA ASP A 1113 45.10 -10.73 -15.75
C ASP A 1113 44.00 -11.66 -15.19
N ARG A 1114 44.32 -12.92 -14.93
CA ARG A 1114 43.39 -13.91 -14.38
C ARG A 1114 43.41 -13.98 -12.86
N GLY A 1115 44.28 -13.23 -12.21
CA GLY A 1115 44.47 -13.23 -10.76
C GLY A 1115 45.37 -14.35 -10.24
N ASN A 1116 46.11 -15.03 -11.11
CA ASN A 1116 47.11 -16.00 -10.66
C ASN A 1116 48.35 -15.27 -10.13
N PRO A 1117 48.91 -15.70 -8.99
CA PRO A 1117 50.13 -15.12 -8.47
C PRO A 1117 51.30 -15.40 -9.41
N LEU A 1118 52.04 -14.35 -9.77
CA LEU A 1118 53.28 -14.42 -10.54
C LEU A 1118 54.51 -14.68 -9.65
N ASN A 1119 54.37 -14.41 -8.35
CA ASN A 1119 55.39 -14.76 -7.36
C ASN A 1119 55.64 -16.29 -7.35
N PRO A 1120 56.89 -16.75 -7.18
CA PRO A 1120 57.17 -18.18 -7.04
C PRO A 1120 56.55 -18.72 -5.74
N SER A 1121 56.10 -19.98 -5.78
CA SER A 1121 55.60 -20.67 -4.59
C SER A 1121 56.72 -20.93 -3.57
N GLY A 1122 56.40 -20.73 -2.30
CA GLY A 1122 57.19 -21.13 -1.15
C GLY A 1122 57.11 -22.63 -0.87
N THR A 1123 57.80 -23.07 0.19
CA THR A 1123 57.82 -24.48 0.61
C THR A 1123 56.48 -24.98 1.16
N ASP A 1124 55.60 -24.06 1.54
CA ASP A 1124 54.23 -24.29 2.02
C ASP A 1124 53.18 -24.23 0.89
N GLY A 1125 53.63 -24.05 -0.37
CA GLY A 1125 52.76 -23.90 -1.53
C GLY A 1125 52.14 -22.51 -1.69
N GLN A 1126 52.36 -21.57 -0.75
CA GLN A 1126 51.85 -20.20 -0.84
C GLN A 1126 52.80 -19.31 -1.66
N PRO A 1127 52.32 -18.24 -2.32
CA PRO A 1127 53.19 -17.33 -3.04
C PRO A 1127 54.18 -16.64 -2.10
N LYS A 1128 55.48 -16.72 -2.41
CA LYS A 1128 56.52 -16.03 -1.65
C LYS A 1128 56.49 -14.53 -1.97
N PRO A 1129 56.22 -13.62 -1.01
CA PRO A 1129 56.19 -12.19 -1.30
C PRO A 1129 57.56 -11.66 -1.74
N TYR A 1130 57.56 -10.61 -2.57
CA TYR A 1130 58.73 -9.77 -2.79
C TYR A 1130 58.84 -8.80 -1.63
N THR A 1131 59.96 -8.79 -0.90
CA THR A 1131 60.20 -7.84 0.18
C THR A 1131 61.28 -6.84 -0.22
N TYR A 1132 61.05 -5.56 0.08
CA TYR A 1132 62.00 -4.50 -0.23
C TYR A 1132 61.99 -3.42 0.84
N ALA A 1133 63.15 -2.96 1.26
CA ALA A 1133 63.31 -1.97 2.33
C ALA A 1133 64.09 -0.76 1.79
N ILE A 1134 63.64 0.43 2.14
CA ILE A 1134 64.31 1.69 1.80
C ILE A 1134 64.47 2.55 3.06
N GLY A 1135 65.57 3.31 3.11
CA GLY A 1135 65.87 4.20 4.23
C GLY A 1135 65.04 5.50 4.22
N PRO A 1136 65.14 6.33 5.27
CA PRO A 1136 64.45 7.62 5.33
C PRO A 1136 64.81 8.54 4.16
N GLY A 1137 63.81 9.18 3.55
CA GLY A 1137 63.95 10.13 2.45
C GLY A 1137 64.52 9.52 1.15
N THR A 1138 64.61 8.18 1.08
CA THR A 1138 65.20 7.49 -0.07
C THR A 1138 64.15 6.94 -1.03
N TRP A 1139 64.64 6.54 -2.20
CA TRP A 1139 63.85 6.04 -3.31
C TRP A 1139 64.66 4.99 -4.08
N ASP A 1140 63.95 4.07 -4.74
CA ASP A 1140 64.56 3.13 -5.66
C ASP A 1140 63.61 2.75 -6.81
N GLN A 1141 64.15 2.59 -8.02
CA GLN A 1141 63.45 2.07 -9.20
C GLN A 1141 64.35 1.14 -10.02
N ASP A 1142 63.80 0.03 -10.49
CA ASP A 1142 64.47 -0.90 -11.40
C ASP A 1142 63.44 -1.53 -12.33
N LYS A 1143 63.89 -2.14 -13.42
CA LYS A 1143 63.03 -2.93 -14.31
C LYS A 1143 62.34 -4.04 -13.54
N LEU A 1144 61.06 -4.29 -13.85
CA LEU A 1144 60.29 -5.34 -13.19
C LEU A 1144 60.93 -6.72 -13.41
N GLU A 1145 61.48 -6.97 -14.59
CA GLU A 1145 62.21 -8.20 -14.90
C GLU A 1145 63.47 -8.35 -14.03
N ASN A 1146 64.19 -7.26 -13.79
CA ASN A 1146 65.35 -7.25 -12.89
C ASN A 1146 64.92 -7.50 -11.44
N ARG A 1147 63.79 -6.94 -11.00
CA ARG A 1147 63.23 -7.19 -9.65
C ARG A 1147 62.95 -8.68 -9.46
N PHE A 1148 62.34 -9.34 -10.44
CA PHE A 1148 62.09 -10.79 -10.41
C PHE A 1148 63.40 -11.59 -10.44
N LYS A 1149 64.29 -11.28 -11.38
CA LYS A 1149 65.59 -11.97 -11.51
C LYS A 1149 66.44 -11.82 -10.25
N ASN A 1150 66.44 -10.65 -9.62
CA ASN A 1150 67.29 -10.36 -8.48
C ASN A 1150 66.67 -10.80 -7.15
N GLY A 1151 65.36 -10.60 -6.97
CA GLY A 1151 64.63 -10.92 -5.75
C GLY A 1151 64.23 -12.39 -5.63
N PHE A 1152 63.76 -12.99 -6.73
CA PHE A 1152 63.26 -14.36 -6.75
C PHE A 1152 64.20 -15.36 -7.42
N LYS A 1153 65.19 -14.88 -8.20
CA LYS A 1153 66.06 -15.73 -9.05
C LYS A 1153 65.29 -16.50 -10.11
N VAL A 1154 64.15 -15.96 -10.57
CA VAL A 1154 63.35 -16.47 -11.69
C VAL A 1154 63.11 -15.35 -12.72
N SER A 1155 62.78 -15.73 -13.95
CA SER A 1155 62.35 -14.78 -14.97
C SER A 1155 60.87 -14.43 -14.81
N LEU A 1156 60.51 -13.18 -15.08
CA LEU A 1156 59.12 -12.78 -15.25
C LEU A 1156 58.57 -13.45 -16.54
N PRO A 1157 57.33 -13.97 -16.55
CA PRO A 1157 56.73 -14.45 -17.80
C PRO A 1157 56.61 -13.33 -18.84
N SER A 1158 56.89 -13.65 -20.10
CA SER A 1158 56.81 -12.72 -21.22
C SER A 1158 55.39 -12.58 -21.76
N ASN A 1159 55.08 -11.43 -22.36
CA ASN A 1159 53.82 -11.17 -23.06
C ASN A 1159 52.57 -11.27 -22.18
N LEU A 1160 52.67 -10.79 -20.93
CA LEU A 1160 51.49 -10.60 -20.07
C LEU A 1160 50.82 -9.27 -20.40
N PRO A 1161 49.51 -9.27 -20.77
CA PRO A 1161 48.79 -8.06 -21.20
C PRO A 1161 48.46 -7.13 -20.03
N ALA A 1162 48.39 -7.67 -18.81
CA ALA A 1162 48.25 -6.91 -17.59
C ALA A 1162 48.97 -7.61 -16.44
N ILE A 1163 49.70 -6.82 -15.66
CA ILE A 1163 50.31 -7.22 -14.39
C ILE A 1163 49.81 -6.23 -13.35
N THR A 1164 49.34 -6.77 -12.23
CA THR A 1164 48.94 -5.97 -11.06
C THR A 1164 49.84 -6.29 -9.87
N ALA A 1165 50.24 -5.28 -9.10
CA ALA A 1165 50.95 -5.44 -7.83
C ALA A 1165 50.07 -4.99 -6.65
N GLU A 1166 49.87 -5.86 -5.67
CA GLU A 1166 49.36 -5.51 -4.34
C GLU A 1166 50.53 -5.34 -3.38
N ILE A 1167 50.59 -4.20 -2.71
CA ILE A 1167 51.73 -3.74 -1.93
C ILE A 1167 51.26 -3.36 -0.53
N ARG A 1168 51.94 -3.87 0.50
CA ARG A 1168 51.72 -3.50 1.90
C ARG A 1168 52.96 -2.85 2.46
N VAL A 1169 52.78 -1.78 3.23
CA VAL A 1169 53.84 -1.20 4.05
C VAL A 1169 53.77 -1.86 5.43
N THR A 1170 54.78 -2.65 5.78
CA THR A 1170 54.74 -3.50 6.99
C THR A 1170 55.50 -2.94 8.17
N ASP A 1171 56.37 -1.96 7.96
CA ASP A 1171 57.13 -1.28 9.01
C ASP A 1171 57.61 0.10 8.52
N GLY A 1172 57.75 1.03 9.46
CA GLY A 1172 58.27 2.37 9.23
C GLY A 1172 57.24 3.43 8.81
N GLY A 1173 57.74 4.49 8.18
CA GLY A 1173 57.00 5.69 7.80
C GLY A 1173 56.23 5.55 6.48
N PRO A 1174 55.59 6.63 6.00
CA PRO A 1174 54.73 6.64 4.82
C PRO A 1174 55.49 6.19 3.57
N GLY A 1175 55.26 4.94 3.16
CA GLY A 1175 55.77 4.35 1.93
C GLY A 1175 54.79 4.53 0.78
N PHE A 1176 55.31 4.75 -0.43
CA PHE A 1176 54.54 4.77 -1.67
C PHE A 1176 55.23 3.93 -2.75
N ALA A 1177 54.47 3.52 -3.76
CA ALA A 1177 54.98 2.77 -4.89
C ALA A 1177 54.39 3.30 -6.19
N TYR A 1178 55.12 3.10 -7.28
CA TYR A 1178 54.66 3.47 -8.61
C TYR A 1178 55.28 2.56 -9.67
N ALA A 1179 54.74 2.63 -10.87
CA ALA A 1179 55.36 2.03 -12.05
C ALA A 1179 55.50 3.06 -13.17
N THR A 1180 56.46 2.84 -14.05
CA THR A 1180 56.56 3.54 -15.33
C THR A 1180 56.55 2.50 -16.44
N VAL A 1181 55.51 2.52 -17.28
CA VAL A 1181 55.43 1.67 -18.48
C VAL A 1181 55.98 2.47 -19.65
N ILE A 1182 57.00 1.96 -20.32
CA ILE A 1182 57.69 2.66 -21.41
C ILE A 1182 57.48 1.89 -22.71
N ASP A 1183 56.96 2.55 -23.74
CA ASP A 1183 56.89 1.97 -25.09
C ASP A 1183 58.32 1.79 -25.64
N ASN A 1184 58.63 0.59 -26.15
CA ASN A 1184 59.98 0.26 -26.59
C ASN A 1184 60.35 0.90 -27.94
N LYS A 1185 59.37 1.37 -28.73
CA LYS A 1185 59.61 2.01 -30.03
C LYS A 1185 59.73 3.53 -29.92
N THR A 1186 58.82 4.19 -29.20
CA THR A 1186 58.83 5.65 -29.04
C THR A 1186 59.70 6.11 -27.88
N GLY A 1187 59.92 5.22 -26.90
CA GLY A 1187 60.52 5.60 -25.62
C GLY A 1187 59.57 6.41 -24.73
N ASP A 1188 58.27 6.43 -25.04
CA ASP A 1188 57.25 7.16 -24.28
C ASP A 1188 56.98 6.50 -22.92
N PRO A 1189 57.23 7.20 -21.79
CA PRO A 1189 56.90 6.70 -20.47
C PRO A 1189 55.46 7.03 -20.06
N ASN A 1190 54.84 6.17 -19.27
CA ASN A 1190 53.57 6.44 -18.63
C ASN A 1190 53.66 6.13 -17.13
N PHE A 1191 53.43 7.14 -16.29
CA PHE A 1191 53.49 7.02 -14.83
C PHE A 1191 52.19 6.42 -14.30
N ILE A 1192 52.30 5.33 -13.54
CA ILE A 1192 51.18 4.67 -12.85
C ILE A 1192 51.41 4.88 -11.35
N PRO A 1193 50.66 5.79 -10.70
CA PRO A 1193 50.70 5.93 -9.25
C PRO A 1193 49.96 4.77 -8.59
N ALA A 1194 50.43 4.31 -7.43
CA ALA A 1194 49.67 3.34 -6.65
C ALA A 1194 48.37 3.97 -6.12
N GLN A 1195 47.29 3.21 -6.18
CA GLN A 1195 45.98 3.57 -5.66
C GLN A 1195 45.72 2.84 -4.35
N PHE A 1196 44.96 3.46 -3.44
CA PHE A 1196 44.67 2.91 -2.12
C PHE A 1196 43.48 1.95 -2.17
N THR A 1197 43.57 0.85 -1.43
CA THR A 1197 42.43 -0.04 -1.19
C THR A 1197 42.49 -0.56 0.26
N PRO A 1198 41.33 -0.79 0.91
CA PRO A 1198 41.24 -1.44 2.22
C PRO A 1198 42.00 -2.78 2.31
#